data_AF-A0A142WQK3-F1
#
_entry.id   AF-A0A142WQK3-F1
#
_cell.length_a   1.000
_cell.length_b   1.000
_cell.length_c   1.000
_cell.angle_alpha   90.00
_cell.angle_beta   90.00
_cell.angle_gamma   90.00
#
_symmetry.space_group_name_H-M   'P 1'
#
loop_
_entity.id
_entity.type
_entity.pdbx_description
1 polymer ?
#
loop_
_entity_poly.entity_id
_entity_poly.type
_entity_poly.pdbx_seq_one_letter_code
_entity_poly.pdbx_strand_id
1 'polypeptide(L)'
;MSAQTFAALLAIGLCAVADAAPVIRWEFGQEETSRIKPVGGVHRDVPGPRAPEFPDFETGNLAVKFDGKGSRYEFADPGTKSPFDFENGDAITIEAWVRVDDIRPDENVYVIGKGRTWSKDYPRDNQNWALRLREQKGQLCVSFLFATPPAAGAAKSDSHWHRWTTTEGFSSSTGWHHVAATYKFGEPESVRGWIDGKSLKGAWDMGGPTKAAPVTDDDAIWIASSMGGSDGNSLRGFLDGVALHREVLEDDVLKNRFRRTGGPVVVQPAPEVAPEMGEIPPGKVLVTMHEGLPAHNRWLNENEKLPEETLRWQGNDFLLPRLPRRYDSWGIRDGWKAPVLTRLAADVQLPAGSHRIVLRARGLSRLWVNGEIVTRTKPISGSSDGHQPVKPILPPPLPGLRSAGYEMQESFGEVQASADGRCRIVVETLVGGKNFRAEPGELLVAVQSPDGKSFQLLQPVDATVPAVPLTDDAVQRALVRVQGSLTAFDDDTRQSLAATQDAFWNKRHAIAREWTEHQPKLDVPAGGKHPVDAFLNAKIEKALAATAQASLDEARAFHGKVLPILSANCFRCHGDKETGGLRLNSREAALKAGDSELPAIVPGDLTRSHLIDRIRSKDEGERMPPTAEGLKAEEIAILEDWVKKGAPWPAPPVTKEEVTAPPIVADAAFLRRAYLDTVGVPPTEAEARAFLDDTSADKRTALVDRLLQDDRWADHWVSYWQEVLAENPNMLKPSLNNSGPFRWYLHEALQDNKAFDRIVTELILLRGSEREGGAAGFGLAADNDAPFAAKGHIVATAFLGIELQCARCHDSPYHSTKQKDLYSLAAMMERKTVTVPPTSTVPAGFFEKKDRESLIKVTLQPKEAIAPTWPFAATTGCADDPSLDPLMKKPDDSRERLATLITAPQNVRFANVLVNRVWRRLIGAGFVEPAHDWEGHAASHPELMTWLSREFVSSGYDLKQLARLIMTSDLYQREARGANRTAEPELRFFAAPEQRRLTAEQVLDSLYAASGKTIDVEEITFDPDGRRPPNTMISLGVPKRAWEFASLSNERDRPSLSLPKAQAVADVLEAFGWTGSRQSPRTDRETDPNVLQPGVLANSTVSVWITRASYQSELAALALEASSPEQLVDSIFLRFLTRRPTAEEKAPFVAALAEGFAQRRVPDAQVKVPQPPVALAPVTWSNHLVSEANSIQIEAEKRSRQGPPVDPRLVPAWREVYEDFVWSVINTREFVWLP
;
A
#
# COMPACT_ATOMS: atom_id res chain seq x y z
N MET A 1 49.16 -51.37 -36.74
CA MET A 1 49.47 -52.61 -35.97
C MET A 1 48.36 -52.73 -34.92
N SER A 2 47.57 -53.78 -34.73
CA SER A 2 47.31 -55.08 -35.37
C SER A 2 46.07 -55.62 -34.63
N ALA A 3 44.99 -55.95 -35.34
CA ALA A 3 44.49 -57.31 -35.55
C ALA A 3 43.28 -57.68 -34.66
N GLN A 4 42.22 -58.09 -35.36
CA GLN A 4 40.93 -58.57 -34.89
C GLN A 4 41.02 -59.97 -34.25
N THR A 5 40.07 -60.30 -33.37
CA THR A 5 39.45 -61.65 -33.40
C THR A 5 37.98 -61.59 -32.95
N PHE A 6 37.10 -61.64 -33.94
CA PHE A 6 35.67 -62.00 -33.89
C PHE A 6 35.55 -63.46 -33.39
N ALA A 7 34.71 -63.80 -32.41
CA ALA A 7 33.25 -63.91 -32.43
C ALA A 7 32.71 -65.08 -33.27
N ALA A 8 32.28 -66.14 -32.56
CA ALA A 8 31.32 -67.12 -33.03
C ALA A 8 30.36 -67.44 -31.88
N LEU A 9 29.09 -67.07 -32.09
CA LEU A 9 27.94 -67.38 -31.24
C LEU A 9 27.65 -68.88 -31.28
N LEU A 10 27.17 -69.43 -30.16
CA LEU A 10 26.12 -70.44 -30.20
C LEU A 10 24.99 -69.99 -29.27
N ALA A 11 23.82 -69.80 -29.86
CA ALA A 11 22.59 -69.39 -29.22
C ALA A 11 21.87 -70.59 -28.58
N ILE A 12 21.41 -70.42 -27.35
CA ILE A 12 20.15 -71.00 -26.85
C ILE A 12 19.45 -69.85 -26.10
N GLY A 13 18.24 -69.52 -26.56
CA GLY A 13 17.55 -68.28 -26.25
C GLY A 13 16.90 -68.24 -24.87
N LEU A 14 16.94 -67.05 -24.27
CA LEU A 14 15.87 -66.53 -23.43
C LEU A 14 15.10 -65.55 -24.31
N CYS A 15 13.87 -65.93 -24.64
CA CYS A 15 12.92 -65.08 -25.35
C CYS A 15 12.82 -63.72 -24.64
N ALA A 16 13.23 -62.64 -25.31
CA ALA A 16 12.64 -61.35 -25.03
C ALA A 16 11.15 -61.50 -25.34
N VAL A 17 10.31 -61.43 -24.31
CA VAL A 17 8.88 -61.22 -24.52
C VAL A 17 8.79 -59.89 -25.25
N ALA A 18 8.39 -59.93 -26.52
CA ALA A 18 8.09 -58.71 -27.26
C ALA A 18 6.94 -58.04 -26.52
N ASP A 19 7.23 -56.93 -25.86
CA ASP A 19 6.25 -56.08 -25.17
C ASP A 19 5.15 -55.73 -26.18
N ALA A 20 3.87 -55.87 -25.83
CA ALA A 20 2.84 -55.37 -26.72
C ALA A 20 3.00 -53.85 -26.84
N ALA A 21 2.97 -53.36 -28.09
CA ALA A 21 3.08 -51.93 -28.32
C ALA A 21 1.87 -51.22 -27.70
N PRO A 22 2.07 -50.14 -26.92
CA PRO A 22 0.95 -49.38 -26.38
C PRO A 22 0.10 -48.81 -27.52
N VAL A 23 -1.20 -48.66 -27.25
CA VAL A 23 -2.13 -47.91 -28.13
C VAL A 23 -1.59 -46.51 -28.36
N ILE A 24 -1.09 -45.91 -27.29
CA ILE A 24 -0.46 -44.60 -27.30
C ILE A 24 0.49 -44.47 -26.09
N ARG A 25 1.58 -43.75 -26.30
CA ARG A 25 2.54 -43.38 -25.26
C ARG A 25 2.97 -41.94 -25.46
N TRP A 26 2.98 -41.18 -24.37
CA TRP A 26 3.42 -39.79 -24.30
C TRP A 26 4.72 -39.72 -23.51
N GLU A 27 5.82 -39.44 -24.21
CA GLU A 27 7.15 -39.19 -23.65
C GLU A 27 7.42 -37.69 -23.79
N PHE A 28 7.55 -36.94 -22.70
CA PHE A 28 7.54 -35.48 -22.80
C PHE A 28 8.88 -34.86 -23.21
N GLY A 29 9.90 -35.67 -23.51
CA GLY A 29 11.21 -35.25 -23.99
C GLY A 29 11.44 -35.24 -25.50
N GLN A 30 10.54 -35.80 -26.32
CA GLN A 30 10.74 -35.92 -27.79
C GLN A 30 9.53 -35.50 -28.66
N GLU A 31 8.55 -34.80 -28.10
CA GLU A 31 7.31 -34.50 -28.82
C GLU A 31 7.39 -33.27 -29.75
N GLU A 32 7.71 -33.50 -31.02
CA GLU A 32 7.21 -32.68 -32.14
C GLU A 32 6.03 -33.36 -32.88
N THR A 33 5.62 -34.57 -32.47
CA THR A 33 4.68 -35.42 -33.24
C THR A 33 3.39 -35.85 -32.50
N SER A 34 3.18 -35.53 -31.23
CA SER A 34 1.97 -35.92 -30.49
C SER A 34 0.87 -34.86 -30.61
N ARG A 35 -0.37 -35.27 -30.90
CA ARG A 35 -1.54 -34.39 -31.07
C ARG A 35 -2.08 -33.83 -29.74
N ILE A 36 -1.22 -33.46 -28.79
CA ILE A 36 -1.62 -32.93 -27.47
C ILE A 36 -1.51 -31.40 -27.40
N LYS A 37 -2.47 -30.75 -26.74
CA LYS A 37 -2.52 -29.30 -26.56
C LYS A 37 -2.40 -28.90 -25.08
N PRO A 38 -1.43 -28.06 -24.68
CA PRO A 38 -1.31 -27.60 -23.30
C PRO A 38 -2.39 -26.57 -22.97
N VAL A 39 -2.95 -26.64 -21.76
CA VAL A 39 -3.89 -25.66 -21.20
C VAL A 39 -3.49 -25.36 -19.76
N GLY A 40 -3.41 -24.07 -19.38
CA GLY A 40 -3.02 -23.64 -18.04
C GLY A 40 -1.51 -23.67 -17.78
N GLY A 41 -1.10 -23.76 -16.51
CA GLY A 41 0.30 -23.77 -16.08
C GLY A 41 1.01 -25.10 -16.34
N VAL A 42 1.31 -25.38 -17.61
CA VAL A 42 2.08 -26.54 -18.06
C VAL A 42 3.52 -26.12 -18.34
N HIS A 43 4.50 -26.68 -17.62
CA HIS A 43 5.92 -26.37 -17.79
C HIS A 43 6.66 -27.57 -18.37
N ARG A 44 7.13 -27.44 -19.60
CA ARG A 44 7.86 -28.48 -20.33
C ARG A 44 9.35 -28.50 -19.98
N ASP A 45 10.04 -29.51 -20.51
CA ASP A 45 11.51 -29.65 -20.49
C ASP A 45 12.09 -29.62 -19.07
N VAL A 46 11.29 -30.08 -18.11
CA VAL A 46 11.69 -30.18 -16.70
C VAL A 46 12.38 -31.53 -16.48
N PRO A 47 13.23 -31.63 -15.44
CA PRO A 47 13.92 -32.88 -15.19
C PRO A 47 13.03 -34.12 -14.93
N GLY A 48 13.06 -35.11 -15.83
CA GLY A 48 12.42 -36.43 -15.70
C GLY A 48 13.24 -37.45 -14.90
N PRO A 49 12.72 -38.69 -14.69
CA PRO A 49 13.48 -39.80 -14.12
C PRO A 49 14.69 -40.10 -15.02
N ARG A 50 15.90 -40.23 -14.44
CA ARG A 50 17.17 -40.27 -15.19
C ARG A 50 18.25 -41.07 -14.46
N ALA A 51 19.24 -41.57 -15.20
CA ALA A 51 20.45 -42.16 -14.61
C ALA A 51 21.27 -41.14 -13.78
N PRO A 52 21.98 -41.57 -12.71
CA PRO A 52 22.14 -42.96 -12.25
C PRO A 52 21.00 -43.47 -11.33
N GLU A 53 20.12 -42.58 -10.86
CA GLU A 53 19.04 -42.95 -9.94
C GLU A 53 18.05 -43.90 -10.59
N PHE A 54 17.65 -43.66 -11.84
CA PHE A 54 16.85 -44.57 -12.65
C PHE A 54 17.68 -45.06 -13.83
N PRO A 55 18.40 -46.18 -13.70
CA PRO A 55 19.37 -46.64 -14.70
C PRO A 55 18.77 -47.04 -16.04
N ASP A 56 17.45 -47.22 -16.14
CA ASP A 56 16.73 -47.50 -17.39
C ASP A 56 16.39 -46.24 -18.20
N PHE A 57 16.67 -45.05 -17.66
CA PHE A 57 16.46 -43.77 -18.35
C PHE A 57 17.78 -43.11 -18.75
N GLU A 58 17.75 -42.40 -19.88
CA GLU A 58 18.88 -41.57 -20.32
C GLU A 58 19.18 -40.46 -19.28
N THR A 59 20.45 -40.06 -19.18
CA THR A 59 20.89 -38.97 -18.27
C THR A 59 20.21 -37.64 -18.55
N GLY A 60 19.74 -37.43 -19.79
CA GLY A 60 19.06 -36.23 -20.26
C GLY A 60 17.53 -36.28 -20.23
N ASN A 61 16.91 -37.34 -19.70
CA ASN A 61 15.47 -37.54 -19.82
C ASN A 61 14.64 -36.36 -19.26
N LEU A 62 13.63 -35.93 -20.02
CA LEU A 62 12.79 -34.75 -19.74
C LEU A 62 11.34 -35.16 -19.49
N ALA A 63 10.67 -34.40 -18.65
CA ALA A 63 9.28 -34.59 -18.25
C ALA A 63 8.48 -33.28 -18.38
N VAL A 64 7.23 -33.31 -17.92
CA VAL A 64 6.37 -32.12 -17.82
C VAL A 64 5.92 -31.86 -16.38
N LYS A 65 5.74 -30.60 -16.00
CA LYS A 65 5.17 -30.15 -14.72
C LYS A 65 3.81 -29.49 -14.89
N PHE A 66 2.90 -29.74 -13.96
CA PHE A 66 1.56 -29.16 -13.82
C PHE A 66 1.42 -28.40 -12.49
N ASP A 67 0.74 -27.24 -12.52
CA ASP A 67 0.52 -26.37 -11.36
C ASP A 67 -0.76 -26.69 -10.55
N GLY A 68 -1.58 -27.61 -11.07
CA GLY A 68 -2.83 -28.11 -10.50
C GLY A 68 -3.97 -27.11 -10.40
N LYS A 69 -3.94 -26.02 -11.16
CA LYS A 69 -5.05 -25.06 -11.30
C LYS A 69 -5.79 -25.27 -12.62
N GLY A 70 -6.19 -26.51 -12.88
CA GLY A 70 -6.76 -26.92 -14.17
C GLY A 70 -5.73 -27.11 -15.29
N SER A 71 -4.42 -27.04 -14.99
CA SER A 71 -3.33 -27.29 -15.93
C SER A 71 -3.38 -28.73 -16.45
N ARG A 72 -3.29 -28.90 -17.78
CA ARG A 72 -3.46 -30.21 -18.43
C ARG A 72 -2.93 -30.24 -19.86
N TYR A 73 -2.81 -31.44 -20.41
CA TYR A 73 -2.84 -31.64 -21.85
C TYR A 73 -4.19 -32.17 -22.30
N GLU A 74 -4.68 -31.66 -23.43
CA GLU A 74 -5.88 -32.15 -24.11
C GLU A 74 -5.48 -32.93 -25.36
N PHE A 75 -6.02 -34.13 -25.54
CA PHE A 75 -5.91 -34.94 -26.74
C PHE A 75 -7.30 -35.25 -27.27
N ALA A 76 -7.55 -34.91 -28.54
CA ALA A 76 -8.83 -35.15 -29.18
C ALA A 76 -9.00 -36.64 -29.51
N ASP A 77 -10.16 -37.20 -29.16
CA ASP A 77 -10.52 -38.55 -29.57
C ASP A 77 -10.65 -38.63 -31.10
N PRO A 78 -10.16 -39.70 -31.77
CA PRO A 78 -10.24 -39.85 -33.22
C PRO A 78 -11.67 -40.13 -33.76
N GLY A 79 -12.66 -40.30 -32.89
CA GLY A 79 -14.07 -40.53 -33.23
C GLY A 79 -14.39 -42.00 -33.44
N THR A 80 -15.33 -42.29 -34.35
CA THR A 80 -15.93 -43.62 -34.51
C THR A 80 -14.90 -44.74 -34.64
N LYS A 81 -15.03 -45.78 -33.80
CA LYS A 81 -14.05 -46.88 -33.62
C LYS A 81 -12.74 -46.40 -32.98
N SER A 82 -12.84 -45.51 -32.00
CA SER A 82 -11.68 -45.01 -31.28
C SER A 82 -10.94 -46.18 -30.63
N PRO A 83 -9.61 -46.26 -30.72
CA PRO A 83 -8.85 -47.27 -29.98
C PRO A 83 -8.93 -47.03 -28.46
N PHE A 84 -9.50 -45.91 -28.03
CA PHE A 84 -9.75 -45.53 -26.64
C PHE A 84 -11.15 -45.89 -26.12
N ASP A 85 -11.99 -46.49 -26.97
CA ASP A 85 -13.30 -47.01 -26.61
C ASP A 85 -13.19 -48.46 -26.14
N PHE A 86 -13.70 -48.73 -24.94
CA PHE A 86 -13.64 -50.05 -24.32
C PHE A 86 -15.05 -50.57 -24.06
N GLU A 87 -15.28 -51.84 -24.35
CA GLU A 87 -16.51 -52.56 -24.05
C GLU A 87 -16.23 -53.75 -23.13
N ASN A 88 -17.28 -54.45 -22.70
CA ASN A 88 -17.10 -55.68 -21.92
C ASN A 88 -16.26 -56.71 -22.68
N GLY A 89 -15.27 -57.28 -21.99
CA GLY A 89 -14.30 -58.21 -22.54
C GLY A 89 -12.98 -57.55 -22.99
N ASP A 90 -12.98 -56.24 -23.24
CA ASP A 90 -11.75 -55.50 -23.51
C ASP A 90 -10.90 -55.38 -22.24
N ALA A 91 -9.59 -55.49 -22.42
CA ALA A 91 -8.60 -55.27 -21.38
C ALA A 91 -7.96 -53.89 -21.53
N ILE A 92 -7.59 -53.28 -20.41
CA ILE A 92 -6.91 -51.99 -20.34
C ILE A 92 -5.75 -52.08 -19.36
N THR A 93 -4.59 -51.56 -19.75
CA THR A 93 -3.51 -51.18 -18.83
C THR A 93 -3.22 -49.71 -19.02
N ILE A 94 -3.21 -48.93 -17.94
CA ILE A 94 -2.75 -47.53 -17.94
C ILE A 94 -1.55 -47.45 -17.01
N GLU A 95 -0.44 -46.91 -17.47
CA GLU A 95 0.77 -46.69 -16.68
C GLU A 95 1.34 -45.28 -16.86
N ALA A 96 2.04 -44.77 -15.86
CA ALA A 96 2.72 -43.47 -15.92
C ALA A 96 3.84 -43.38 -14.88
N TRP A 97 4.83 -42.54 -15.16
CA TRP A 97 5.74 -42.02 -14.15
C TRP A 97 5.17 -40.73 -13.56
N VAL A 98 5.15 -40.65 -12.23
CA VAL A 98 4.57 -39.54 -11.48
C VAL A 98 5.55 -39.03 -10.43
N ARG A 99 5.64 -37.71 -10.25
CA ARG A 99 6.25 -37.09 -9.07
C ARG A 99 5.30 -36.02 -8.55
N VAL A 100 4.70 -36.23 -7.40
CA VAL A 100 3.66 -35.32 -6.88
C VAL A 100 4.28 -34.36 -5.88
N ASP A 101 4.13 -33.04 -6.10
CA ASP A 101 4.67 -32.01 -5.21
C ASP A 101 3.85 -31.96 -3.91
N ASP A 102 2.52 -31.89 -4.03
CA ASP A 102 1.59 -31.79 -2.91
C ASP A 102 0.17 -32.26 -3.29
N ILE A 103 -0.53 -32.89 -2.36
CA ILE A 103 -1.92 -33.35 -2.51
C ILE A 103 -2.69 -33.03 -1.21
N ARG A 104 -3.89 -32.47 -1.31
CA ARG A 104 -4.69 -32.13 -0.13
C ARG A 104 -5.46 -33.37 0.37
N PRO A 105 -5.89 -33.39 1.64
CA PRO A 105 -6.73 -34.46 2.15
C PRO A 105 -7.94 -34.73 1.24
N ASP A 106 -8.21 -36.01 0.96
CA ASP A 106 -9.32 -36.51 0.14
C ASP A 106 -9.33 -36.11 -1.35
N GLU A 107 -8.27 -35.47 -1.88
CA GLU A 107 -8.18 -35.13 -3.31
C GLU A 107 -8.05 -36.38 -4.21
N ASN A 108 -8.54 -36.24 -5.45
CA ASN A 108 -8.52 -37.31 -6.46
C ASN A 108 -7.97 -36.73 -7.77
N VAL A 109 -6.65 -36.57 -7.84
CA VAL A 109 -6.00 -35.93 -8.99
C VAL A 109 -5.88 -36.88 -10.17
N TYR A 110 -6.18 -36.41 -11.38
CA TYR A 110 -6.07 -37.21 -12.59
C TYR A 110 -4.62 -37.31 -13.04
N VAL A 111 -4.19 -38.53 -13.38
CA VAL A 111 -2.97 -38.75 -14.17
C VAL A 111 -3.36 -38.67 -15.64
N ILE A 112 -4.37 -39.45 -16.04
CA ILE A 112 -4.97 -39.43 -17.37
C ILE A 112 -6.41 -39.96 -17.28
N GLY A 113 -7.33 -39.42 -18.09
CA GLY A 113 -8.66 -39.98 -18.25
C GLY A 113 -9.36 -39.53 -19.51
N LYS A 114 -10.33 -40.35 -19.95
CA LYS A 114 -11.25 -40.07 -21.06
C LYS A 114 -12.65 -39.81 -20.53
N GLY A 115 -13.23 -38.71 -20.97
CA GLY A 115 -14.54 -38.26 -20.50
C GLY A 115 -14.48 -37.40 -19.24
N ARG A 116 -15.65 -36.89 -18.83
CA ARG A 116 -15.86 -35.99 -17.69
C ARG A 116 -15.17 -34.63 -17.84
N THR A 117 -14.98 -34.16 -19.08
CA THR A 117 -14.33 -32.88 -19.39
C THR A 117 -15.21 -31.67 -19.07
N TRP A 118 -16.53 -31.89 -18.94
CA TRP A 118 -17.59 -30.86 -18.90
C TRP A 118 -17.70 -30.04 -20.18
N SER A 119 -17.26 -30.60 -21.31
CA SER A 119 -17.66 -30.09 -22.61
C SER A 119 -19.18 -30.07 -22.72
N LYS A 120 -19.72 -29.04 -23.39
CA LYS A 120 -21.16 -28.87 -23.62
C LYS A 120 -21.80 -29.99 -24.44
N ASP A 121 -20.98 -30.74 -25.18
CA ASP A 121 -21.42 -31.76 -26.14
C ASP A 121 -21.61 -33.14 -25.49
N TYR A 122 -21.19 -33.32 -24.22
CA TYR A 122 -21.26 -34.60 -23.51
C TYR A 122 -21.87 -34.46 -22.09
N PRO A 123 -22.50 -35.50 -21.53
CA PRO A 123 -22.99 -35.50 -20.15
C PRO A 123 -21.87 -35.29 -19.13
N ARG A 124 -22.17 -34.71 -17.95
CA ARG A 124 -21.15 -34.45 -16.91
C ARG A 124 -20.68 -35.71 -16.16
N ASP A 125 -21.40 -36.82 -16.31
CA ASP A 125 -21.19 -38.13 -15.68
C ASP A 125 -20.66 -39.20 -16.65
N ASN A 126 -20.12 -38.79 -17.80
CA ASN A 126 -19.65 -39.65 -18.88
C ASN A 126 -18.21 -40.21 -18.72
N GLN A 127 -17.76 -40.55 -17.51
CA GLN A 127 -16.39 -41.06 -17.36
C GLN A 127 -16.22 -42.42 -18.03
N ASN A 128 -15.44 -42.47 -19.11
CA ASN A 128 -15.18 -43.72 -19.83
C ASN A 128 -14.17 -44.57 -19.06
N TRP A 129 -13.02 -43.98 -18.72
CA TRP A 129 -11.97 -44.58 -17.87
C TRP A 129 -11.02 -43.49 -17.38
N ALA A 130 -10.33 -43.72 -16.25
CA ALA A 130 -9.31 -42.82 -15.73
C ALA A 130 -8.34 -43.55 -14.79
N LEU A 131 -7.06 -43.19 -14.90
CA LEU A 131 -6.02 -43.43 -13.90
C LEU A 131 -5.84 -42.16 -13.06
N ARG A 132 -5.93 -42.32 -11.74
CA ARG A 132 -5.88 -41.21 -10.78
C ARG A 132 -5.02 -41.58 -9.58
N LEU A 133 -4.62 -40.55 -8.84
CA LEU A 133 -4.04 -40.67 -7.52
C LEU A 133 -5.03 -40.11 -6.50
N ARG A 134 -5.37 -40.91 -5.49
CA ARG A 134 -6.28 -40.52 -4.41
C ARG A 134 -5.51 -40.41 -3.10
N GLU A 135 -5.67 -39.29 -2.40
CA GLU A 135 -5.14 -39.14 -1.05
C GLU A 135 -5.95 -40.02 -0.07
N GLN A 136 -5.25 -40.88 0.67
CA GLN A 136 -5.79 -41.65 1.78
C GLN A 136 -4.74 -41.73 2.89
N LYS A 137 -5.07 -41.21 4.07
CA LYS A 137 -4.24 -41.35 5.29
C LYS A 137 -2.77 -40.92 5.11
N GLY A 138 -2.54 -39.86 4.34
CA GLY A 138 -1.21 -39.32 4.04
C GLY A 138 -0.46 -40.05 2.92
N GLN A 139 -1.13 -40.96 2.19
CA GLN A 139 -0.58 -41.69 1.06
C GLN A 139 -1.38 -41.43 -0.22
N LEU A 140 -0.68 -41.47 -1.36
CA LEU A 140 -1.23 -41.38 -2.70
C LEU A 140 -1.43 -42.80 -3.22
N CYS A 141 -2.69 -43.24 -3.16
CA CYS A 141 -3.12 -44.55 -3.63
C CYS A 141 -3.48 -44.47 -5.11
N VAL A 142 -3.16 -45.52 -5.87
CA VAL A 142 -3.60 -45.65 -7.26
C VAL A 142 -5.10 -45.89 -7.30
N SER A 143 -5.81 -45.10 -8.10
CA SER A 143 -7.26 -45.19 -8.26
C SER A 143 -7.63 -45.34 -9.73
N PHE A 144 -8.41 -46.36 -10.04
CA PHE A 144 -9.02 -46.58 -11.35
C PHE A 144 -10.51 -46.22 -11.28
N LEU A 145 -11.01 -45.42 -12.22
CA LEU A 145 -12.39 -44.96 -12.25
C LEU A 145 -13.00 -45.10 -13.65
N PHE A 146 -14.22 -45.63 -13.71
CA PHE A 146 -15.10 -45.50 -14.87
C PHE A 146 -16.56 -45.40 -14.41
N ALA A 147 -17.46 -45.07 -15.33
CA ALA A 147 -18.89 -45.07 -15.12
C ALA A 147 -19.56 -46.09 -16.05
N THR A 148 -20.69 -46.68 -15.63
CA THR A 148 -21.60 -47.42 -16.51
C THR A 148 -22.81 -46.54 -16.89
N PRO A 149 -23.51 -46.79 -18.01
CA PRO A 149 -24.70 -46.04 -18.36
C PRO A 149 -25.73 -46.03 -17.21
N PRO A 150 -26.26 -44.86 -16.80
CA PRO A 150 -27.20 -44.77 -15.69
C PRO A 150 -28.53 -45.48 -16.02
N ALA A 151 -29.11 -46.17 -15.03
CA ALA A 151 -30.43 -46.78 -15.17
C ALA A 151 -31.52 -45.69 -15.31
N ALA A 152 -32.46 -45.88 -16.25
CA ALA A 152 -33.52 -44.92 -16.53
C ALA A 152 -34.34 -44.61 -15.25
N GLY A 153 -34.36 -43.34 -14.83
CA GLY A 153 -35.14 -42.88 -13.67
C GLY A 153 -34.43 -42.90 -12.31
N ALA A 154 -33.14 -43.26 -12.25
CA ALA A 154 -32.38 -43.22 -11.00
C ALA A 154 -32.01 -41.77 -10.59
N ALA A 155 -32.73 -41.22 -9.62
CA ALA A 155 -32.37 -39.95 -8.99
C ALA A 155 -31.27 -40.18 -7.92
N LYS A 156 -30.03 -39.82 -8.25
CA LYS A 156 -28.87 -39.71 -7.33
C LYS A 156 -28.52 -40.99 -6.54
N SER A 157 -27.95 -41.98 -7.21
CA SER A 157 -27.08 -42.95 -6.54
C SER A 157 -25.72 -43.06 -7.24
N ASP A 158 -24.65 -43.09 -6.44
CA ASP A 158 -23.27 -43.39 -6.86
C ASP A 158 -23.11 -44.80 -7.48
N SER A 159 -24.20 -45.54 -7.67
CA SER A 159 -24.20 -46.96 -8.09
C SER A 159 -23.71 -47.19 -9.52
N HIS A 160 -23.67 -46.15 -10.36
CA HIS A 160 -23.15 -46.25 -11.73
C HIS A 160 -21.67 -45.86 -11.84
N TRP A 161 -21.07 -45.34 -10.76
CA TRP A 161 -19.65 -45.00 -10.70
C TRP A 161 -18.88 -46.17 -10.12
N HIS A 162 -17.84 -46.63 -10.81
CA HIS A 162 -17.04 -47.76 -10.36
C HIS A 162 -15.61 -47.28 -10.10
N ARG A 163 -15.29 -47.07 -8.82
CA ARG A 163 -13.94 -46.69 -8.39
C ARG A 163 -13.30 -47.83 -7.62
N TRP A 164 -12.10 -48.19 -8.04
CA TRP A 164 -11.22 -49.08 -7.32
C TRP A 164 -9.98 -48.32 -6.87
N THR A 165 -9.56 -48.48 -5.62
CA THR A 165 -8.40 -47.78 -5.06
C THR A 165 -7.51 -48.76 -4.30
N THR A 166 -6.19 -48.67 -4.46
CA THR A 166 -5.22 -49.46 -3.69
C THR A 166 -5.31 -49.14 -2.19
N THR A 167 -5.04 -50.13 -1.32
CA THR A 167 -5.07 -49.93 0.14
C THR A 167 -3.81 -49.26 0.68
N GLU A 168 -2.76 -49.21 -0.13
CA GLU A 168 -1.45 -48.63 0.17
C GLU A 168 -1.05 -47.69 -0.96
N GLY A 169 -0.23 -46.69 -0.63
CA GLY A 169 0.28 -45.69 -1.56
C GLY A 169 1.69 -45.21 -1.22
N PHE A 170 2.15 -44.18 -1.91
CA PHE A 170 3.42 -43.47 -1.64
C PHE A 170 3.15 -42.06 -1.09
N SER A 171 4.12 -41.39 -0.48
CA SER A 171 3.91 -40.02 0.03
C SER A 171 4.20 -38.97 -1.05
N SER A 172 3.66 -37.75 -0.92
CA SER A 172 4.05 -36.66 -1.82
C SER A 172 5.53 -36.29 -1.58
N SER A 173 6.16 -35.68 -2.57
CA SER A 173 7.55 -35.23 -2.53
C SER A 173 8.61 -36.32 -2.27
N THR A 174 8.29 -37.61 -2.49
CA THR A 174 9.26 -38.74 -2.38
C THR A 174 9.95 -39.11 -3.69
N GLY A 175 9.94 -38.22 -4.68
CA GLY A 175 10.60 -38.42 -5.98
C GLY A 175 9.69 -39.03 -7.04
N TRP A 176 10.30 -39.65 -8.05
CA TRP A 176 9.60 -40.29 -9.17
C TRP A 176 9.13 -41.70 -8.80
N HIS A 177 7.87 -41.97 -9.05
CA HIS A 177 7.20 -43.26 -8.85
C HIS A 177 6.62 -43.76 -10.16
N HIS A 178 6.61 -45.07 -10.38
CA HIS A 178 5.88 -45.69 -11.48
C HIS A 178 4.55 -46.20 -10.96
N VAL A 179 3.44 -45.80 -11.59
CA VAL A 179 2.09 -46.20 -11.20
C VAL A 179 1.36 -46.80 -12.38
N ALA A 180 0.59 -47.87 -12.12
CA ALA A 180 -0.23 -48.50 -13.16
C ALA A 180 -1.53 -49.08 -12.59
N ALA A 181 -2.54 -49.20 -13.45
CA ALA A 181 -3.77 -49.94 -13.18
C ALA A 181 -4.16 -50.80 -14.38
N THR A 182 -4.58 -52.02 -14.13
CA THR A 182 -5.13 -52.92 -15.16
C THR A 182 -6.56 -53.28 -14.83
N TYR A 183 -7.34 -53.50 -15.88
CA TYR A 183 -8.70 -53.99 -15.75
C TYR A 183 -9.15 -54.71 -17.01
N LYS A 184 -10.05 -55.68 -16.87
CA LYS A 184 -10.81 -56.24 -17.97
C LYS A 184 -12.28 -55.95 -17.74
N PHE A 185 -12.87 -55.15 -18.62
CA PHE A 185 -14.23 -54.66 -18.46
C PHE A 185 -15.22 -55.83 -18.44
N GLY A 186 -16.15 -55.81 -17.49
CA GLY A 186 -17.09 -56.91 -17.24
C GLY A 186 -16.56 -58.02 -16.31
N GLU A 187 -15.27 -58.01 -15.96
CA GLU A 187 -14.62 -58.97 -15.06
C GLU A 187 -14.06 -58.25 -13.81
N PRO A 188 -14.90 -57.93 -12.80
CA PRO A 188 -14.51 -57.04 -11.69
C PRO A 188 -13.32 -57.52 -10.85
N GLU A 189 -13.06 -58.83 -10.82
CA GLU A 189 -11.94 -59.44 -10.09
C GLU A 189 -10.58 -59.28 -10.81
N SER A 190 -10.59 -58.83 -12.07
CA SER A 190 -9.39 -58.62 -12.89
C SER A 190 -8.63 -57.33 -12.54
N VAL A 191 -9.24 -56.42 -11.77
CA VAL A 191 -8.62 -55.15 -11.43
C VAL A 191 -7.37 -55.36 -10.57
N ARG A 192 -6.28 -54.69 -10.95
CA ARG A 192 -5.01 -54.67 -10.21
C ARG A 192 -4.40 -53.28 -10.30
N GLY A 193 -3.63 -52.90 -9.30
CA GLY A 193 -2.87 -51.66 -9.26
C GLY A 193 -1.42 -51.92 -8.89
N TRP A 194 -0.50 -51.17 -9.47
CA TRP A 194 0.93 -51.26 -9.19
C TRP A 194 1.48 -49.91 -8.79
N ILE A 195 2.42 -49.93 -7.84
CA ILE A 195 3.27 -48.81 -7.47
C ILE A 195 4.71 -49.34 -7.39
N ASP A 196 5.63 -48.71 -8.12
CA ASP A 196 7.05 -49.01 -8.12
C ASP A 196 7.35 -50.51 -8.38
N GLY A 197 6.64 -51.08 -9.36
CA GLY A 197 6.77 -52.49 -9.74
C GLY A 197 6.18 -53.50 -8.75
N LYS A 198 5.49 -53.04 -7.69
CA LYS A 198 4.80 -53.91 -6.72
C LYS A 198 3.30 -53.91 -6.99
N SER A 199 2.73 -55.10 -7.20
CA SER A 199 1.28 -55.28 -7.25
C SER A 199 0.69 -55.06 -5.86
N LEU A 200 -0.34 -54.23 -5.77
CA LEU A 200 -1.03 -53.89 -4.53
C LEU A 200 -2.48 -54.38 -4.53
N LYS A 201 -2.97 -54.73 -3.34
CA LYS A 201 -4.40 -54.97 -3.12
C LYS A 201 -5.15 -53.63 -3.11
N GLY A 202 -6.44 -53.70 -3.38
CA GLY A 202 -7.33 -52.54 -3.35
C GLY A 202 -8.78 -52.95 -3.15
N ALA A 203 -9.65 -51.96 -3.05
CA ALA A 203 -11.07 -52.16 -2.82
C ALA A 203 -11.89 -51.28 -3.76
N TRP A 204 -13.06 -51.79 -4.14
CA TRP A 204 -14.09 -50.99 -4.79
C TRP A 204 -14.75 -50.09 -3.74
N ASP A 205 -14.39 -48.80 -3.73
CA ASP A 205 -14.76 -47.83 -2.70
C ASP A 205 -15.80 -46.80 -3.20
N MET A 206 -16.32 -46.96 -4.42
CA MET A 206 -17.46 -46.24 -4.98
C MET A 206 -18.19 -47.14 -6.00
N GLY A 207 -19.52 -47.22 -5.88
CA GLY A 207 -20.47 -48.02 -6.68
C GLY A 207 -20.24 -49.54 -6.80
N GLY A 208 -19.10 -50.05 -6.33
CA GLY A 208 -18.82 -51.48 -6.21
C GLY A 208 -18.33 -52.14 -7.51
N PRO A 209 -17.98 -53.43 -7.46
CA PRO A 209 -17.64 -54.21 -8.64
C PRO A 209 -18.85 -54.33 -9.60
N THR A 210 -18.60 -54.32 -10.91
CA THR A 210 -19.66 -54.40 -11.92
C THR A 210 -19.32 -55.34 -13.07
N LYS A 211 -20.36 -55.91 -13.69
CA LYS A 211 -20.27 -56.66 -14.96
C LYS A 211 -20.86 -55.88 -16.14
N ALA A 212 -21.34 -54.66 -15.91
CA ALA A 212 -21.88 -53.80 -16.96
C ALA A 212 -20.75 -53.14 -17.75
N ALA A 213 -21.01 -52.87 -19.03
CA ALA A 213 -20.08 -52.16 -19.90
C ALA A 213 -19.90 -50.70 -19.44
N PRO A 214 -18.70 -50.11 -19.61
CA PRO A 214 -18.49 -48.71 -19.29
C PRO A 214 -19.28 -47.79 -20.24
N VAL A 215 -19.37 -46.52 -19.88
CA VAL A 215 -19.78 -45.46 -20.82
C VAL A 215 -18.70 -45.32 -21.89
N THR A 216 -19.14 -45.21 -23.14
CA THR A 216 -18.28 -45.03 -24.31
C THR A 216 -18.83 -43.90 -25.16
N ASP A 217 -18.05 -42.84 -25.35
CA ASP A 217 -18.38 -41.66 -26.17
C ASP A 217 -17.11 -40.97 -26.71
N ASP A 218 -17.23 -40.03 -27.64
CA ASP A 218 -16.05 -39.40 -28.28
C ASP A 218 -15.47 -38.20 -27.48
N ASP A 219 -15.68 -38.12 -26.16
CA ASP A 219 -15.14 -37.02 -25.34
C ASP A 219 -13.59 -37.09 -25.25
N ALA A 220 -12.95 -35.94 -25.04
CA ALA A 220 -11.50 -35.81 -25.10
C ALA A 220 -10.77 -36.56 -23.97
N ILE A 221 -9.52 -36.91 -24.23
CA ILE A 221 -8.59 -37.44 -23.24
C ILE A 221 -7.83 -36.27 -22.62
N TRP A 222 -7.88 -36.15 -21.30
CA TRP A 222 -7.10 -35.16 -20.56
C TRP A 222 -6.02 -35.85 -19.73
N ILE A 223 -4.80 -35.31 -19.81
CA ILE A 223 -3.66 -35.70 -18.97
C ILE A 223 -3.53 -34.62 -17.88
N ALA A 224 -3.31 -35.04 -16.64
CA ALA A 224 -3.18 -34.22 -15.43
C ALA A 224 -4.44 -33.48 -14.93
N SER A 225 -5.61 -33.58 -15.58
CA SER A 225 -6.85 -32.95 -15.07
C SER A 225 -8.12 -33.61 -15.62
N SER A 226 -9.28 -33.21 -15.08
CA SER A 226 -10.64 -33.50 -15.57
C SER A 226 -11.65 -32.54 -14.90
N MET A 227 -12.95 -32.77 -15.06
CA MET A 227 -14.03 -32.01 -14.40
C MET A 227 -13.96 -30.49 -14.61
N GLY A 228 -13.85 -30.07 -15.87
CA GLY A 228 -13.75 -28.65 -16.22
C GLY A 228 -12.48 -27.95 -15.72
N GLY A 229 -11.47 -28.68 -15.26
CA GLY A 229 -10.22 -28.13 -14.76
C GLY A 229 -10.25 -27.77 -13.26
N SER A 230 -11.11 -28.43 -12.48
CA SER A 230 -11.18 -28.18 -11.03
C SER A 230 -9.86 -28.48 -10.30
N ASP A 231 -9.48 -27.61 -9.35
CA ASP A 231 -8.22 -27.71 -8.60
C ASP A 231 -8.03 -29.06 -7.89
N GLY A 232 -9.09 -29.59 -7.25
CA GLY A 232 -9.03 -30.84 -6.50
C GLY A 232 -8.95 -32.13 -7.36
N ASN A 233 -9.04 -31.99 -8.68
CA ASN A 233 -8.90 -33.07 -9.65
C ASN A 233 -7.72 -32.84 -10.62
N SER A 234 -6.95 -31.78 -10.41
CA SER A 234 -5.81 -31.42 -11.27
C SER A 234 -4.50 -31.73 -10.56
N LEU A 235 -3.58 -32.39 -11.26
CA LEU A 235 -2.30 -32.81 -10.72
C LEU A 235 -1.40 -31.60 -10.42
N ARG A 236 -0.83 -31.59 -9.21
CA ARG A 236 0.28 -30.71 -8.82
C ARG A 236 1.55 -31.52 -8.74
N GLY A 237 2.31 -31.51 -9.82
CA GLY A 237 3.47 -32.38 -9.93
C GLY A 237 3.89 -32.62 -11.36
N PHE A 238 4.59 -33.72 -11.57
CA PHE A 238 5.26 -34.04 -12.80
C PHE A 238 4.76 -35.37 -13.35
N LEU A 239 4.71 -35.48 -14.67
CA LEU A 239 4.39 -36.71 -15.39
C LEU A 239 5.47 -37.03 -16.41
N ASP A 240 5.71 -38.32 -16.60
CA ASP A 240 6.48 -38.84 -17.71
C ASP A 240 5.97 -40.22 -18.16
N GLY A 241 6.30 -40.62 -19.40
CA GLY A 241 6.02 -41.95 -19.94
C GLY A 241 4.58 -42.45 -19.76
N VAL A 242 3.57 -41.59 -19.96
CA VAL A 242 2.15 -41.98 -19.82
C VAL A 242 1.79 -42.92 -20.98
N ALA A 243 1.31 -44.12 -20.70
CA ALA A 243 0.98 -45.11 -21.72
C ALA A 243 -0.34 -45.83 -21.45
N LEU A 244 -1.04 -46.18 -22.54
CA LEU A 244 -2.29 -46.93 -22.55
C LEU A 244 -2.16 -48.16 -23.44
N HIS A 245 -2.61 -49.32 -22.94
CA HIS A 245 -2.59 -50.61 -23.63
C HIS A 245 -3.99 -51.23 -23.68
N ARG A 246 -4.30 -52.01 -24.72
CA ARG A 246 -5.57 -52.78 -24.87
C ARG A 246 -5.48 -54.23 -24.38
N GLU A 247 -4.51 -54.52 -23.53
CA GLU A 247 -4.31 -55.81 -22.87
C GLU A 247 -3.99 -55.60 -21.39
N VAL A 248 -4.11 -56.66 -20.60
CA VAL A 248 -3.61 -56.69 -19.22
C VAL A 248 -2.13 -57.08 -19.30
N LEU A 249 -1.23 -56.15 -19.00
CA LEU A 249 0.20 -56.46 -18.97
C LEU A 249 0.51 -57.45 -17.85
N GLU A 250 1.40 -58.39 -18.13
CA GLU A 250 1.84 -59.41 -17.17
C GLU A 250 2.58 -58.78 -15.97
N ASP A 251 2.46 -59.40 -14.79
CA ASP A 251 3.06 -58.91 -13.54
C ASP A 251 4.58 -58.69 -13.67
N ASP A 252 5.29 -59.57 -14.39
CA ASP A 252 6.73 -59.45 -14.60
C ASP A 252 7.10 -58.24 -15.47
N VAL A 253 6.24 -57.81 -16.41
CA VAL A 253 6.46 -56.62 -17.22
C VAL A 253 6.40 -55.38 -16.33
N LEU A 254 5.31 -55.24 -15.56
CA LEU A 254 5.09 -54.08 -14.69
C LEU A 254 6.08 -54.04 -13.52
N LYS A 255 6.50 -55.20 -13.00
CA LYS A 255 7.57 -55.29 -12.01
C LYS A 255 8.90 -54.76 -12.53
N ASN A 256 9.22 -55.03 -13.79
CA ASN A 256 10.47 -54.58 -14.41
C ASN A 256 10.41 -53.12 -14.90
N ARG A 257 9.24 -52.44 -14.86
CA ARG A 257 9.12 -51.01 -15.19
C ARG A 257 9.82 -50.10 -14.18
N PHE A 258 9.99 -50.53 -12.94
CA PHE A 258 10.61 -49.71 -11.90
C PHE A 258 11.92 -50.33 -11.41
N ARG A 259 13.03 -49.67 -11.72
CA ARG A 259 14.34 -49.97 -11.15
C ARG A 259 14.97 -48.66 -10.70
N ARG A 260 15.27 -48.58 -9.40
CA ARG A 260 15.87 -47.41 -8.77
C ARG A 260 17.14 -47.78 -8.03
N THR A 261 18.20 -47.03 -8.27
CA THR A 261 19.48 -47.11 -7.56
C THR A 261 19.40 -46.22 -6.32
N GLY A 262 19.67 -46.79 -5.14
CA GLY A 262 19.51 -46.11 -3.85
C GLY A 262 18.17 -46.48 -3.17
N GLY A 263 18.20 -46.72 -1.86
CA GLY A 263 17.01 -47.08 -1.07
C GLY A 263 15.92 -46.00 -1.09
N PRO A 264 14.71 -46.27 -0.56
CA PRO A 264 13.55 -45.38 -0.67
C PRO A 264 13.86 -43.94 -0.25
N VAL A 265 13.40 -42.93 -1.00
CA VAL A 265 13.41 -41.54 -0.51
C VAL A 265 12.33 -41.43 0.54
N VAL A 266 12.70 -41.58 1.81
CA VAL A 266 11.81 -41.28 2.92
C VAL A 266 12.01 -39.81 3.27
N VAL A 267 10.96 -39.01 3.21
CA VAL A 267 10.97 -37.65 3.77
C VAL A 267 11.03 -37.80 5.28
N GLN A 268 12.24 -37.77 5.84
CA GLN A 268 12.45 -37.80 7.29
C GLN A 268 12.73 -36.40 7.82
N PRO A 269 12.16 -36.01 8.98
CA PRO A 269 12.56 -34.80 9.68
C PRO A 269 14.06 -34.81 9.91
N ALA A 270 14.73 -33.68 9.66
CA ALA A 270 16.13 -33.54 10.02
C ALA A 270 16.30 -33.77 11.53
N PRO A 271 17.40 -34.39 11.97
CA PRO A 271 17.68 -34.53 13.39
C PRO A 271 17.69 -33.15 14.05
N GLU A 272 17.09 -33.07 15.23
CA GLU A 272 17.05 -31.82 15.97
C GLU A 272 18.38 -31.57 16.64
N VAL A 273 19.20 -30.76 15.99
CA VAL A 273 20.50 -30.32 16.50
C VAL A 273 20.34 -28.91 17.05
N ALA A 274 20.93 -28.66 18.21
CA ALA A 274 20.96 -27.33 18.81
C ALA A 274 21.60 -26.32 17.83
N PRO A 275 20.98 -25.15 17.64
CA PRO A 275 21.46 -24.17 16.67
C PRO A 275 22.81 -23.58 17.07
N GLU A 276 23.75 -23.56 16.12
CA GLU A 276 25.00 -22.82 16.25
C GLU A 276 24.76 -21.33 15.95
N MET A 277 24.97 -20.47 16.95
CA MET A 277 24.68 -19.03 16.86
C MET A 277 25.91 -18.17 16.60
N GLY A 278 27.10 -18.76 16.52
CA GLY A 278 28.37 -18.02 16.50
C GLY A 278 28.65 -17.29 17.82
N GLU A 279 29.41 -16.20 17.76
CA GLU A 279 29.71 -15.33 18.90
C GLU A 279 28.47 -14.49 19.28
N ILE A 280 28.03 -14.63 20.53
CA ILE A 280 26.92 -13.86 21.09
C ILE A 280 27.51 -12.65 21.82
N PRO A 281 27.08 -11.41 21.51
CA PRO A 281 27.59 -10.22 22.19
C PRO A 281 27.21 -10.21 23.68
N PRO A 282 28.13 -9.79 24.58
CA PRO A 282 27.82 -9.67 26.01
C PRO A 282 26.74 -8.61 26.26
N GLY A 283 25.86 -8.84 27.23
CA GLY A 283 24.78 -7.92 27.58
C GLY A 283 23.67 -7.77 26.51
N LYS A 284 23.67 -8.59 25.45
CA LYS A 284 22.69 -8.52 24.35
C LYS A 284 22.05 -9.88 24.04
N VAL A 285 20.83 -9.82 23.53
CA VAL A 285 20.16 -10.95 22.86
C VAL A 285 20.42 -10.81 21.37
N LEU A 286 21.17 -11.76 20.80
CA LEU A 286 21.38 -11.84 19.36
C LEU A 286 20.09 -12.35 18.70
N VAL A 287 19.61 -11.61 17.70
CA VAL A 287 18.46 -12.01 16.90
C VAL A 287 18.89 -12.20 15.45
N THR A 288 18.68 -13.40 14.90
CA THR A 288 18.99 -13.70 13.49
C THR A 288 17.74 -14.15 12.74
N MET A 289 17.65 -13.78 11.47
CA MET A 289 16.54 -14.15 10.58
C MET A 289 17.05 -14.87 9.35
N HIS A 290 16.46 -16.01 9.01
CA HIS A 290 16.77 -16.80 7.83
C HIS A 290 15.50 -16.97 6.99
N GLU A 291 15.39 -16.19 5.92
CA GLU A 291 14.28 -16.28 4.96
C GLU A 291 14.50 -17.43 3.98
N GLY A 292 13.43 -18.10 3.58
CA GLY A 292 13.48 -19.11 2.51
C GLY A 292 13.27 -20.55 2.98
N LEU A 293 12.70 -20.73 4.17
CA LEU A 293 12.31 -22.07 4.63
C LEU A 293 11.22 -22.66 3.72
N PRO A 294 11.25 -23.99 3.47
CA PRO A 294 10.31 -24.64 2.58
C PRO A 294 8.89 -24.70 3.15
N ALA A 295 8.72 -24.58 4.46
CA ALA A 295 7.43 -24.67 5.13
C ALA A 295 7.38 -23.79 6.40
N HIS A 296 6.18 -23.31 6.74
CA HIS A 296 5.91 -22.53 7.96
C HIS A 296 5.42 -23.41 9.13
N ASN A 297 4.96 -24.63 8.83
CA ASN A 297 4.27 -25.52 9.77
C ASN A 297 5.08 -26.75 10.18
N ARG A 298 6.33 -26.87 9.72
CA ARG A 298 7.26 -27.94 10.09
C ARG A 298 8.70 -27.45 10.08
N TRP A 299 9.57 -28.18 10.76
CA TRP A 299 11.02 -28.01 10.68
C TRP A 299 11.58 -28.63 9.38
N LEU A 300 12.87 -28.44 9.14
CA LEU A 300 13.59 -28.98 7.98
C LEU A 300 13.57 -30.52 7.97
N ASN A 301 13.56 -31.09 6.77
CA ASN A 301 13.81 -32.51 6.52
C ASN A 301 15.30 -32.78 6.27
N GLU A 302 15.76 -34.03 6.35
CA GLU A 302 17.20 -34.41 6.26
C GLU A 302 17.92 -33.88 5.01
N ASN A 303 17.21 -33.71 3.89
CA ASN A 303 17.78 -33.23 2.62
C ASN A 303 17.58 -31.71 2.41
N GLU A 304 17.00 -31.01 3.38
CA GLU A 304 16.78 -29.57 3.32
C GLU A 304 17.82 -28.85 4.18
N LYS A 305 18.29 -27.69 3.71
CA LYS A 305 19.30 -26.89 4.41
C LYS A 305 18.70 -25.61 4.96
N LEU A 306 19.27 -25.15 6.07
CA LEU A 306 18.96 -23.83 6.59
C LEU A 306 19.40 -22.75 5.57
N PRO A 307 18.54 -21.80 5.22
CA PRO A 307 18.93 -20.66 4.39
C PRO A 307 20.00 -19.79 5.05
N GLU A 308 20.72 -19.02 4.24
CA GLU A 308 21.70 -18.06 4.76
C GLU A 308 21.04 -16.99 5.67
N GLU A 309 21.83 -16.44 6.59
CA GLU A 309 21.38 -15.34 7.45
C GLU A 309 21.00 -14.14 6.57
N THR A 310 19.73 -13.74 6.66
CA THR A 310 19.16 -12.66 5.85
C THR A 310 19.31 -11.30 6.54
N LEU A 311 19.20 -11.29 7.87
CA LEU A 311 19.28 -10.10 8.69
C LEU A 311 19.64 -10.48 10.13
N ARG A 312 20.33 -9.56 10.82
CA ARG A 312 20.61 -9.68 12.26
C ARG A 312 20.32 -8.39 13.00
N TRP A 313 19.85 -8.51 14.22
CA TRP A 313 19.58 -7.40 15.14
C TRP A 313 19.95 -7.81 16.57
N GLN A 314 20.11 -6.83 17.46
CA GLN A 314 20.47 -7.07 18.87
C GLN A 314 19.46 -6.42 19.82
N GLY A 315 18.84 -7.25 20.64
CA GLY A 315 17.93 -6.83 21.72
C GLY A 315 18.62 -6.78 23.08
N ASN A 316 17.93 -6.25 24.09
CA ASN A 316 18.39 -6.26 25.49
C ASN A 316 17.73 -7.36 26.33
N ASP A 317 16.60 -7.90 25.87
CA ASP A 317 15.77 -8.86 26.60
C ASP A 317 15.23 -9.88 25.59
N PHE A 318 14.80 -11.06 26.04
CA PHE A 318 14.07 -12.01 25.21
C PHE A 318 12.63 -11.51 24.96
N LEU A 319 12.51 -10.45 24.16
CA LEU A 319 11.27 -9.80 23.75
C LEU A 319 11.39 -9.27 22.32
N LEU A 320 10.52 -9.72 21.42
CA LEU A 320 10.48 -9.28 20.02
C LEU A 320 9.03 -9.04 19.56
N PRO A 321 8.58 -7.77 19.45
CA PRO A 321 7.19 -7.45 19.07
C PRO A 321 6.91 -7.55 17.57
N ARG A 322 7.94 -7.42 16.74
CA ARG A 322 7.86 -7.51 15.27
C ARG A 322 9.23 -7.88 14.71
N LEU A 323 9.26 -8.33 13.46
CA LEU A 323 10.52 -8.42 12.73
C LEU A 323 11.00 -7.00 12.31
N PRO A 324 12.33 -6.79 12.18
CA PRO A 324 12.88 -5.65 11.46
C PRO A 324 12.30 -5.56 10.04
N ARG A 325 12.21 -4.34 9.52
CA ARG A 325 11.70 -4.11 8.17
C ARG A 325 12.76 -4.53 7.15
N ARG A 326 12.29 -5.00 5.99
CA ARG A 326 13.16 -5.26 4.83
C ARG A 326 13.22 -4.01 3.98
N TYR A 327 14.38 -3.74 3.40
CA TYR A 327 14.60 -2.65 2.46
C TYR A 327 15.34 -3.20 1.24
N ASP A 328 15.01 -2.67 0.07
CA ASP A 328 15.79 -2.93 -1.14
C ASP A 328 17.10 -2.12 -1.14
N SER A 329 17.91 -2.27 -2.19
CA SER A 329 19.19 -1.55 -2.33
C SER A 329 19.06 -0.03 -2.54
N TRP A 330 17.85 0.52 -2.53
CA TRP A 330 17.58 1.96 -2.60
C TRP A 330 17.08 2.52 -1.26
N GLY A 331 17.03 1.68 -0.21
CA GLY A 331 16.45 2.04 1.07
C GLY A 331 14.94 2.24 0.98
N ILE A 332 14.24 1.42 0.18
CA ILE A 332 12.77 1.45 0.07
C ILE A 332 12.22 0.15 0.63
N ARG A 333 11.17 0.23 1.45
CA ARG A 333 10.55 -0.94 2.12
C ARG A 333 10.24 -2.05 1.11
N ASP A 334 10.72 -3.25 1.42
CA ASP A 334 10.42 -4.51 0.73
C ASP A 334 9.72 -5.46 1.72
N GLY A 335 9.31 -6.63 1.22
CA GLY A 335 8.59 -7.65 1.98
C GLY A 335 9.41 -8.88 2.33
N TRP A 336 8.98 -9.59 3.37
CA TRP A 336 9.37 -10.98 3.61
C TRP A 336 8.56 -11.90 2.69
N LYS A 337 9.23 -12.59 1.77
CA LYS A 337 8.67 -13.34 0.63
C LYS A 337 8.48 -14.82 0.92
N ALA A 338 9.14 -15.35 1.95
CA ALA A 338 9.08 -16.76 2.33
C ALA A 338 8.99 -16.91 3.86
N PRO A 339 8.65 -18.12 4.38
CA PRO A 339 8.75 -18.38 5.81
C PRO A 339 10.15 -18.06 6.34
N VAL A 340 10.19 -17.40 7.50
CA VAL A 340 11.40 -16.89 8.14
C VAL A 340 11.64 -17.63 9.44
N LEU A 341 12.81 -18.25 9.58
CA LEU A 341 13.29 -18.71 10.89
C LEU A 341 13.84 -17.52 11.63
N THR A 342 13.22 -17.16 12.73
CA THR A 342 13.74 -16.14 13.65
C THR A 342 14.35 -16.84 14.86
N ARG A 343 15.62 -16.52 15.16
CA ARG A 343 16.33 -17.04 16.32
C ARG A 343 16.64 -15.93 17.31
N LEU A 344 16.37 -16.14 18.60
CA LEU A 344 16.83 -15.26 19.68
C LEU A 344 17.80 -16.06 20.54
N ALA A 345 19.01 -15.55 20.80
CA ALA A 345 20.00 -16.26 21.59
C ALA A 345 20.77 -15.34 22.54
N ALA A 346 21.00 -15.83 23.76
CA ALA A 346 21.89 -15.22 24.73
C ALA A 346 22.37 -16.25 25.76
N ASP A 347 23.51 -15.97 26.41
CA ASP A 347 23.83 -16.59 27.69
C ASP A 347 23.10 -15.82 28.79
N VAL A 348 22.46 -16.52 29.73
CA VAL A 348 21.73 -15.94 30.88
C VAL A 348 22.26 -16.50 32.19
N GLN A 349 22.09 -15.74 33.27
CA GLN A 349 22.46 -16.19 34.62
C GLN A 349 21.21 -16.66 35.39
N LEU A 350 21.19 -17.93 35.79
CA LEU A 350 20.17 -18.53 36.65
C LEU A 350 20.84 -19.08 37.92
N PRO A 351 20.26 -18.89 39.13
CA PRO A 351 20.78 -19.52 40.34
C PRO A 351 20.88 -21.05 40.18
N ALA A 352 21.79 -21.72 40.89
CA ALA A 352 21.84 -23.19 40.84
C ALA A 352 20.49 -23.81 41.31
N GLY A 353 19.94 -24.75 40.54
CA GLY A 353 18.65 -25.40 40.86
C GLY A 353 17.69 -25.52 39.66
N SER A 354 16.45 -25.92 39.95
CA SER A 354 15.38 -26.04 38.95
C SER A 354 14.65 -24.71 38.79
N HIS A 355 14.44 -24.29 37.55
CA HIS A 355 13.73 -23.05 37.20
C HIS A 355 12.65 -23.33 36.17
N ARG A 356 11.46 -22.80 36.42
CA ARG A 356 10.37 -22.85 35.46
C ARG A 356 10.46 -21.68 34.49
N ILE A 357 10.46 -21.97 33.20
CA ILE A 357 10.50 -20.98 32.12
C ILE A 357 9.21 -21.04 31.31
N VAL A 358 8.75 -19.89 30.84
CA VAL A 358 7.63 -19.75 29.90
C VAL A 358 8.11 -19.15 28.59
N LEU A 359 7.78 -19.81 27.48
CA LEU A 359 7.85 -19.30 26.12
C LEU A 359 6.47 -18.82 25.70
N ARG A 360 6.37 -17.57 25.22
CA ARG A 360 5.19 -17.08 24.49
C ARG A 360 5.53 -16.91 23.03
N ALA A 361 4.83 -17.63 22.16
CA ALA A 361 5.01 -17.52 20.71
C ALA A 361 3.71 -17.80 19.95
N ARG A 362 3.55 -17.19 18.77
CA ARG A 362 2.36 -17.41 17.92
C ARG A 362 2.51 -18.65 17.04
N GLY A 363 3.64 -18.77 16.36
CA GLY A 363 3.95 -19.82 15.37
C GLY A 363 4.62 -21.06 15.96
N LEU A 364 5.01 -21.98 15.07
CA LEU A 364 5.81 -23.16 15.42
C LEU A 364 7.15 -22.71 16.00
N SER A 365 7.38 -23.03 17.27
CA SER A 365 8.55 -22.56 18.00
C SER A 365 9.10 -23.63 18.95
N ARG A 366 10.39 -23.55 19.26
CA ARG A 366 11.06 -24.39 20.25
C ARG A 366 12.08 -23.58 21.04
N LEU A 367 12.15 -23.86 22.34
CA LEU A 367 13.10 -23.26 23.27
C LEU A 367 14.18 -24.28 23.61
N TRP A 368 15.42 -23.91 23.33
CA TRP A 368 16.63 -24.65 23.66
C TRP A 368 17.31 -24.05 24.88
N VAL A 369 17.75 -24.90 25.80
CA VAL A 369 18.58 -24.52 26.95
C VAL A 369 19.75 -25.48 27.05
N ASN A 370 20.99 -24.96 27.00
CA ASN A 370 22.21 -25.75 27.01
C ASN A 370 22.24 -26.89 25.97
N GLY A 371 21.59 -26.67 24.83
CA GLY A 371 21.52 -27.63 23.73
C GLY A 371 20.35 -28.61 23.78
N GLU A 372 19.51 -28.57 24.83
CA GLU A 372 18.34 -29.43 24.97
C GLU A 372 17.04 -28.65 24.74
N ILE A 373 16.04 -29.28 24.11
CA ILE A 373 14.72 -28.65 23.92
C ILE A 373 13.92 -28.79 25.20
N VAL A 374 13.57 -27.66 25.80
CA VAL A 374 12.85 -27.58 27.07
C VAL A 374 11.34 -27.46 26.85
N THR A 375 10.91 -26.73 25.81
CA THR A 375 9.47 -26.58 25.50
C THR A 375 9.21 -26.18 24.04
N ARG A 376 7.95 -26.31 23.59
CA ARG A 376 7.52 -26.09 22.19
C ARG A 376 6.14 -25.47 22.07
N THR A 377 5.90 -24.81 20.95
CA THR A 377 4.56 -24.39 20.50
C THR A 377 4.19 -25.10 19.21
N LYS A 378 2.89 -25.10 18.88
CA LYS A 378 2.35 -25.73 17.68
C LYS A 378 2.36 -24.75 16.49
N PRO A 379 2.37 -25.25 15.25
CA PRO A 379 2.15 -24.38 14.10
C PRO A 379 0.75 -23.76 14.13
N ILE A 380 0.61 -22.58 13.55
CA ILE A 380 -0.71 -22.01 13.28
C ILE A 380 -1.36 -22.86 12.19
N SER A 381 -2.58 -23.34 12.42
CA SER A 381 -3.33 -24.19 11.49
C SER A 381 -4.80 -23.76 11.36
N GLY A 382 -5.44 -24.11 10.25
CA GLY A 382 -6.87 -23.90 10.01
C GLY A 382 -7.19 -22.68 9.13
N SER A 383 -8.33 -22.71 8.46
CA SER A 383 -8.88 -21.58 7.68
C SER A 383 -9.89 -20.79 8.51
N SER A 384 -9.88 -19.46 8.37
CA SER A 384 -10.90 -18.61 8.97
C SER A 384 -12.07 -18.37 8.02
N ASP A 385 -13.28 -18.73 8.45
CA ASP A 385 -14.54 -18.59 7.70
C ASP A 385 -15.47 -17.52 8.30
N GLY A 386 -15.08 -16.91 9.43
CA GLY A 386 -15.86 -15.89 10.13
C GLY A 386 -16.80 -16.44 11.20
N HIS A 387 -16.99 -17.76 11.28
CA HIS A 387 -17.91 -18.42 12.21
C HIS A 387 -17.22 -19.07 13.42
N GLN A 388 -15.92 -18.82 13.59
CA GLN A 388 -15.22 -19.35 14.76
C GLN A 388 -15.80 -18.73 16.05
N PRO A 389 -15.84 -19.49 17.16
CA PRO A 389 -16.28 -18.94 18.44
C PRO A 389 -15.35 -17.80 18.88
N VAL A 390 -15.91 -16.82 19.60
CA VAL A 390 -15.08 -15.81 20.25
C VAL A 390 -14.21 -16.50 21.29
N LYS A 391 -12.89 -16.31 21.20
CA LYS A 391 -11.96 -16.91 22.15
C LYS A 391 -11.88 -16.04 23.40
N PRO A 392 -12.02 -16.62 24.61
CA PRO A 392 -11.82 -15.86 25.83
C PRO A 392 -10.35 -15.40 25.93
N ILE A 393 -10.13 -14.34 26.67
CA ILE A 393 -8.77 -13.90 27.01
C ILE A 393 -8.11 -14.99 27.85
N LEU A 394 -6.89 -15.37 27.48
CA LEU A 394 -6.13 -16.36 28.24
C LEU A 394 -5.87 -15.82 29.65
N PRO A 395 -6.13 -16.62 30.71
CA PRO A 395 -5.80 -16.20 32.06
C PRO A 395 -4.28 -15.96 32.15
N PRO A 396 -3.83 -15.00 32.98
CA PRO A 396 -2.41 -14.78 33.15
C PRO A 396 -1.77 -15.99 33.85
N PRO A 397 -0.46 -16.23 33.65
CA PRO A 397 0.23 -17.38 34.22
C PRO A 397 0.21 -17.40 35.75
N LEU A 398 0.13 -16.23 36.39
CA LEU A 398 -0.13 -16.02 37.82
C LEU A 398 -0.99 -14.75 38.01
N PRO A 399 -1.72 -14.61 39.13
CA PRO A 399 -2.51 -13.41 39.42
C PRO A 399 -1.67 -12.12 39.37
N GLY A 400 -2.19 -11.08 38.71
CA GLY A 400 -1.52 -9.78 38.60
C GLY A 400 -0.46 -9.67 37.49
N LEU A 401 -0.22 -10.75 36.74
CA LEU A 401 0.67 -10.75 35.57
C LEU A 401 -0.10 -10.47 34.27
N ARG A 402 0.63 -10.09 33.22
CA ARG A 402 0.14 -9.83 31.86
C ARG A 402 -0.38 -11.11 31.23
N SER A 403 -1.60 -11.11 30.71
CA SER A 403 -2.14 -12.19 29.89
C SER A 403 -1.43 -12.29 28.54
N ALA A 404 -1.39 -13.49 27.95
CA ALA A 404 -0.90 -13.66 26.59
C ALA A 404 -1.85 -13.00 25.57
N GLY A 405 -1.29 -12.41 24.52
CA GLY A 405 -2.06 -11.77 23.44
C GLY A 405 -2.90 -12.76 22.64
N TYR A 406 -3.74 -12.24 21.75
CA TYR A 406 -4.62 -13.05 20.90
C TYR A 406 -3.82 -14.05 20.04
N GLU A 407 -4.24 -15.32 20.05
CA GLU A 407 -3.62 -16.45 19.33
C GLU A 407 -2.14 -16.71 19.68
N MET A 408 -1.65 -16.13 20.78
CA MET A 408 -0.35 -16.50 21.36
C MET A 408 -0.49 -17.79 22.16
N GLN A 409 0.53 -18.64 22.08
CA GLN A 409 0.63 -19.88 22.86
C GLN A 409 1.59 -19.65 24.03
N GLU A 410 1.20 -20.09 25.22
CA GLU A 410 2.11 -20.18 26.37
C GLU A 410 2.56 -21.64 26.52
N SER A 411 3.87 -21.85 26.53
CA SER A 411 4.44 -23.17 26.75
C SER A 411 5.47 -23.10 27.87
N PHE A 412 5.33 -23.98 28.86
CA PHE A 412 6.22 -24.02 30.02
C PHE A 412 7.24 -25.15 29.87
N GLY A 413 8.39 -24.99 30.50
CA GLY A 413 9.35 -26.07 30.70
C GLY A 413 10.22 -25.82 31.91
N GLU A 414 10.94 -26.86 32.34
CA GLU A 414 11.83 -26.83 33.50
C GLU A 414 13.30 -26.82 33.02
N VAL A 415 14.11 -26.00 33.66
CA VAL A 415 15.55 -25.86 33.40
C VAL A 415 16.33 -26.18 34.64
N GLN A 416 17.30 -27.08 34.51
CA GLN A 416 18.27 -27.34 35.57
C GLN A 416 19.53 -26.52 35.35
N ALA A 417 19.73 -25.48 36.17
CA ALA A 417 20.92 -24.65 36.13
C ALA A 417 22.07 -25.29 36.92
N SER A 418 23.26 -25.33 36.31
CA SER A 418 24.51 -25.80 36.90
C SER A 418 25.02 -24.88 38.01
N ALA A 419 26.08 -25.28 38.72
CA ALA A 419 26.61 -24.52 39.85
C ALA A 419 27.16 -23.13 39.47
N ASP A 420 27.68 -22.98 38.25
CA ASP A 420 28.08 -21.68 37.69
C ASP A 420 26.88 -20.84 37.22
N GLY A 421 25.70 -21.45 37.12
CA GLY A 421 24.43 -20.82 36.82
C GLY A 421 24.30 -20.24 35.41
N ARG A 422 25.30 -20.41 34.54
CA ARG A 422 25.28 -19.88 33.18
C ARG A 422 24.52 -20.85 32.27
N CYS A 423 23.49 -20.34 31.60
CA CYS A 423 22.67 -21.11 30.66
C CYS A 423 22.65 -20.45 29.28
N ARG A 424 22.95 -21.22 28.22
CA ARG A 424 22.74 -20.80 26.84
C ARG A 424 21.27 -20.97 26.49
N ILE A 425 20.58 -19.88 26.19
CA ILE A 425 19.18 -19.87 25.76
C ILE A 425 19.12 -19.61 24.27
N VAL A 426 18.38 -20.44 23.52
CA VAL A 426 18.05 -20.18 22.11
C VAL A 426 16.57 -20.44 21.85
N VAL A 427 15.86 -19.45 21.30
CA VAL A 427 14.50 -19.62 20.80
C VAL A 427 14.56 -19.71 19.29
N GLU A 428 13.88 -20.68 18.70
CA GLU A 428 13.62 -20.73 17.26
C GLU A 428 12.12 -20.58 17.02
N THR A 429 11.70 -19.69 16.13
CA THR A 429 10.30 -19.52 15.73
C THR A 429 10.16 -19.35 14.23
N LEU A 430 9.15 -20.00 13.64
CA LEU A 430 8.79 -19.81 12.23
C LEU A 430 7.70 -18.76 12.07
N VAL A 431 7.98 -17.78 11.21
CA VAL A 431 7.12 -16.61 11.02
C VAL A 431 6.88 -16.39 9.51
N GLY A 432 5.65 -16.02 9.15
CA GLY A 432 5.30 -15.69 7.76
C GLY A 432 5.22 -16.88 6.81
N GLY A 433 5.04 -16.57 5.53
CA GLY A 433 4.90 -17.54 4.44
C GLY A 433 3.77 -17.16 3.48
N LYS A 434 3.52 -18.00 2.47
CA LYS A 434 2.54 -17.72 1.40
C LYS A 434 1.14 -17.32 1.92
N ASN A 435 0.74 -17.87 3.06
CA ASN A 435 -0.59 -17.67 3.65
C ASN A 435 -0.55 -16.90 4.98
N PHE A 436 0.61 -16.40 5.42
CA PHE A 436 0.76 -15.81 6.75
C PHE A 436 1.57 -14.54 6.68
N ARG A 437 1.15 -13.51 7.44
CA ARG A 437 1.95 -12.30 7.61
C ARG A 437 3.22 -12.65 8.39
N ALA A 438 4.33 -12.00 8.05
CA ALA A 438 5.61 -12.19 8.75
C ALA A 438 5.63 -11.48 10.11
N GLU A 439 4.77 -11.93 11.03
CA GLU A 439 4.58 -11.33 12.34
C GLU A 439 4.74 -12.35 13.48
N PRO A 440 5.69 -12.15 14.41
CA PRO A 440 5.94 -13.08 15.51
C PRO A 440 4.93 -12.95 16.67
N GLY A 441 4.09 -11.90 16.66
CA GLY A 441 3.31 -11.47 17.81
C GLY A 441 4.22 -10.92 18.93
N GLU A 442 3.77 -10.99 20.18
CA GLU A 442 4.59 -10.64 21.35
C GLU A 442 5.48 -11.83 21.75
N LEU A 443 6.49 -12.14 20.93
CA LEU A 443 7.43 -13.24 21.20
C LEU A 443 8.27 -12.90 22.43
N LEU A 444 8.21 -13.73 23.47
CA LEU A 444 9.02 -13.53 24.68
C LEU A 444 9.38 -14.83 25.40
N VAL A 445 10.41 -14.75 26.24
CA VAL A 445 10.79 -15.80 27.20
C VAL A 445 10.95 -15.20 28.58
N ALA A 446 10.34 -15.81 29.58
CA ALA A 446 10.42 -15.38 30.97
C ALA A 446 10.68 -16.54 31.93
N VAL A 447 11.39 -16.30 33.02
CA VAL A 447 11.66 -17.27 34.09
C VAL A 447 10.86 -16.92 35.34
N GLN A 448 10.38 -17.94 36.04
CA GLN A 448 9.67 -17.77 37.30
C GLN A 448 10.62 -17.24 38.38
N SER A 449 10.15 -16.29 39.18
CA SER A 449 10.93 -15.78 40.31
C SER A 449 11.15 -16.87 41.37
N PRO A 450 12.24 -16.80 42.17
CA PRO A 450 12.53 -17.81 43.20
C PRO A 450 11.43 -18.01 44.25
N ASP A 451 10.60 -16.98 44.50
CA ASP A 451 9.47 -17.06 45.43
C ASP A 451 8.20 -17.69 44.80
N GLY A 452 8.25 -18.02 43.51
CA GLY A 452 7.16 -18.61 42.73
C GLY A 452 6.01 -17.65 42.42
N LYS A 453 6.11 -16.35 42.74
CA LYS A 453 4.99 -15.40 42.68
C LYS A 453 4.95 -14.54 41.42
N SER A 454 5.99 -14.57 40.60
CA SER A 454 6.09 -13.75 39.39
C SER A 454 6.85 -14.46 38.27
N PHE A 455 6.85 -13.86 37.09
CA PHE A 455 7.74 -14.19 35.99
C PHE A 455 8.51 -12.93 35.59
N GLN A 456 9.77 -13.08 35.20
CA GLN A 456 10.62 -12.00 34.73
C GLN A 456 11.18 -12.35 33.36
N LEU A 457 11.19 -11.41 32.42
CA LEU A 457 11.79 -11.62 31.11
C LEU A 457 13.25 -12.05 31.28
N LEU A 458 13.67 -13.05 30.51
CA LEU A 458 15.07 -13.45 30.49
C LEU A 458 15.92 -12.32 29.92
N GLN A 459 17.07 -12.13 30.55
CA GLN A 459 18.06 -11.12 30.20
C GLN A 459 19.44 -11.76 30.03
N PRO A 460 20.26 -11.25 29.11
CA PRO A 460 21.62 -11.72 28.92
C PRO A 460 22.47 -11.49 30.18
N VAL A 461 23.51 -12.29 30.35
CA VAL A 461 24.60 -11.99 31.29
C VAL A 461 25.14 -10.59 30.96
N ASP A 462 25.41 -9.79 31.99
CA ASP A 462 25.84 -8.39 31.89
C ASP A 462 24.79 -7.42 31.30
N ALA A 463 23.50 -7.76 31.37
CA ALA A 463 22.42 -6.83 31.00
C ALA A 463 22.52 -5.51 31.77
N THR A 464 22.46 -4.40 31.04
CA THR A 464 22.53 -3.03 31.61
C THR A 464 21.15 -2.43 31.88
N VAL A 465 20.08 -3.13 31.50
CA VAL A 465 18.69 -2.70 31.68
C VAL A 465 18.08 -3.39 32.91
N PRO A 466 17.16 -2.72 33.64
CA PRO A 466 16.51 -3.33 34.80
C PRO A 466 15.70 -4.58 34.42
N ALA A 467 15.61 -5.53 35.35
CA ALA A 467 14.76 -6.72 35.20
C ALA A 467 13.29 -6.33 34.92
N VAL A 468 12.68 -7.02 33.97
CA VAL A 468 11.30 -6.72 33.51
C VAL A 468 10.36 -7.79 34.04
N PRO A 469 9.56 -7.51 35.09
CA PRO A 469 8.51 -8.44 35.51
C PRO A 469 7.43 -8.53 34.43
N LEU A 470 6.76 -9.69 34.33
CA LEU A 470 5.72 -9.97 33.36
C LEU A 470 4.38 -9.30 33.75
N THR A 471 4.40 -8.02 34.12
CA THR A 471 3.21 -7.19 34.37
C THR A 471 2.93 -6.32 33.15
N ASP A 472 1.68 -5.88 32.96
CA ASP A 472 1.31 -5.05 31.80
C ASP A 472 2.16 -3.78 31.70
N ASP A 473 2.30 -3.07 32.82
CA ASP A 473 3.05 -1.82 32.91
C ASP A 473 4.55 -1.97 32.59
N ALA A 474 5.19 -3.02 33.13
CA ALA A 474 6.61 -3.25 32.88
C ALA A 474 6.89 -3.75 31.46
N VAL A 475 6.07 -4.65 30.94
CA VAL A 475 6.20 -5.16 29.57
C VAL A 475 5.90 -4.05 28.56
N GLN A 476 4.90 -3.18 28.81
CA GLN A 476 4.61 -2.06 27.92
C GLN A 476 5.78 -1.09 27.80
N ARG A 477 6.47 -0.76 28.91
CA ARG A 477 7.71 0.03 28.86
C ARG A 477 8.83 -0.66 28.09
N ALA A 478 8.96 -1.99 28.25
CA ALA A 478 9.94 -2.77 27.50
C ALA A 478 9.62 -2.79 25.99
N LEU A 479 8.34 -2.92 25.61
CA LEU A 479 7.87 -2.85 24.23
C LEU A 479 8.19 -1.50 23.59
N VAL A 480 7.94 -0.37 24.29
CA VAL A 480 8.30 0.96 23.80
C VAL A 480 9.81 1.08 23.55
N ARG A 481 10.64 0.59 24.49
CA ARG A 481 12.10 0.57 24.34
C ARG A 481 12.55 -0.28 23.15
N VAL A 482 12.03 -1.50 23.01
CA VAL A 482 12.40 -2.42 21.92
C VAL A 482 11.93 -1.87 20.57
N GLN A 483 10.72 -1.31 20.49
CA GLN A 483 10.21 -0.67 19.29
C GLN A 483 11.09 0.51 18.87
N GLY A 484 11.54 1.36 19.81
CA GLY A 484 12.48 2.44 19.52
C GLY A 484 13.81 1.94 18.97
N SER A 485 14.37 0.86 19.54
CA SER A 485 15.59 0.21 19.03
C SER A 485 15.41 -0.39 17.63
N LEU A 486 14.27 -1.02 17.36
CA LEU A 486 13.94 -1.54 16.03
C LEU A 486 13.76 -0.42 15.02
N THR A 487 13.09 0.69 15.39
CA THR A 487 12.96 1.86 14.50
C THR A 487 14.33 2.45 14.18
N ALA A 488 15.20 2.63 15.16
CA ALA A 488 16.56 3.13 14.91
C ALA A 488 17.38 2.20 13.99
N PHE A 489 17.24 0.88 14.17
CA PHE A 489 17.87 -0.10 13.28
C PHE A 489 17.29 -0.05 11.85
N ASP A 490 15.96 0.06 11.73
CA ASP A 490 15.29 0.18 10.43
C ASP A 490 15.75 1.46 9.71
N ASP A 491 15.84 2.59 10.42
CA ASP A 491 16.31 3.87 9.88
C ASP A 491 17.78 3.80 9.43
N ASP A 492 18.69 3.25 10.25
CA ASP A 492 20.10 3.08 9.89
C ASP A 492 20.28 2.14 8.68
N THR A 493 19.54 1.02 8.66
CA THR A 493 19.55 0.07 7.53
C THR A 493 19.06 0.75 6.25
N ARG A 494 17.94 1.48 6.34
CA ARG A 494 17.34 2.19 5.22
C ARG A 494 18.27 3.27 4.68
N GLN A 495 18.85 4.11 5.53
CA GLN A 495 19.79 5.17 5.14
C GLN A 495 21.07 4.58 4.52
N SER A 496 21.64 3.54 5.13
CA SER A 496 22.83 2.86 4.63
C SER A 496 22.62 2.25 3.24
N LEU A 497 21.47 1.60 3.00
CA LEU A 497 21.12 1.07 1.69
C LEU A 497 20.82 2.19 0.68
N ALA A 498 20.11 3.23 1.08
CA ALA A 498 19.84 4.40 0.23
C ALA A 498 21.12 5.11 -0.22
N ALA A 499 22.15 5.18 0.65
CA ALA A 499 23.44 5.81 0.38
C ALA A 499 24.22 5.11 -0.74
N THR A 500 23.95 3.82 -1.01
CA THR A 500 24.53 3.11 -2.15
C THR A 500 24.14 3.72 -3.50
N GLN A 501 23.12 4.58 -3.53
CA GLN A 501 22.66 5.29 -4.73
C GLN A 501 23.18 6.73 -4.83
N ASP A 502 23.90 7.25 -3.83
CA ASP A 502 24.27 8.66 -3.77
C ASP A 502 25.21 9.08 -4.90
N ALA A 503 26.13 8.22 -5.34
CA ALA A 503 27.00 8.51 -6.48
C ALA A 503 26.19 8.80 -7.76
N PHE A 504 25.08 8.09 -7.96
CA PHE A 504 24.18 8.33 -9.09
C PHE A 504 23.42 9.65 -8.94
N TRP A 505 22.84 9.89 -7.77
CA TRP A 505 22.06 11.11 -7.50
C TRP A 505 22.93 12.37 -7.49
N ASN A 506 24.12 12.32 -6.91
CA ASN A 506 25.07 13.42 -6.92
C ASN A 506 25.51 13.79 -8.35
N LYS A 507 25.72 12.80 -9.23
CA LYS A 507 26.01 13.05 -10.65
C LYS A 507 24.82 13.73 -11.32
N ARG A 508 23.60 13.23 -11.10
CA ARG A 508 22.37 13.81 -11.66
C ARG A 508 22.16 15.25 -11.20
N HIS A 509 22.35 15.55 -9.91
CA HIS A 509 22.24 16.91 -9.37
C HIS A 509 23.37 17.83 -9.84
N ALA A 510 24.56 17.30 -10.11
CA ALA A 510 25.63 18.10 -10.73
C ALA A 510 25.24 18.53 -12.16
N ILE A 511 24.66 17.62 -12.96
CA ILE A 511 24.13 17.96 -14.30
C ILE A 511 23.01 18.99 -14.19
N ALA A 512 22.13 18.88 -13.18
CA ALA A 512 21.07 19.86 -12.96
C ALA A 512 21.61 21.26 -12.62
N ARG A 513 22.65 21.37 -11.79
CA ARG A 513 23.33 22.64 -11.50
C ARG A 513 24.04 23.22 -12.73
N GLU A 514 24.74 22.38 -13.48
CA GLU A 514 25.37 22.81 -14.74
C GLU A 514 24.30 23.32 -15.73
N TRP A 515 23.16 22.63 -15.84
CA TRP A 515 22.05 23.09 -16.68
C TRP A 515 21.53 24.46 -16.24
N THR A 516 21.34 24.70 -14.93
CA THR A 516 20.90 26.02 -14.45
C THR A 516 21.94 27.09 -14.78
N GLU A 517 23.24 26.85 -14.59
CA GLU A 517 24.31 27.80 -14.93
C GLU A 517 24.27 28.28 -16.39
N HIS A 518 23.85 27.42 -17.32
CA HIS A 518 23.70 27.75 -18.74
C HIS A 518 22.38 28.46 -19.09
N GLN A 519 21.38 28.46 -18.20
CA GLN A 519 20.15 29.23 -18.41
C GLN A 519 20.36 30.72 -18.09
N PRO A 520 19.68 31.65 -18.78
CA PRO A 520 19.73 33.08 -18.47
C PRO A 520 19.51 33.34 -16.98
N LYS A 521 20.43 34.10 -16.36
CA LYS A 521 20.30 34.51 -14.97
C LYS A 521 19.21 35.56 -14.84
N LEU A 522 18.34 35.38 -13.85
CA LEU A 522 17.34 36.37 -13.48
C LEU A 522 17.89 37.17 -12.29
N ASP A 523 18.12 38.46 -12.48
CA ASP A 523 18.60 39.33 -11.41
C ASP A 523 17.47 39.61 -10.41
N VAL A 524 17.81 39.58 -9.13
CA VAL A 524 16.87 39.98 -8.07
C VAL A 524 16.68 41.50 -8.17
N PRO A 525 15.44 42.00 -8.28
CA PRO A 525 15.17 43.42 -8.33
C PRO A 525 15.74 44.17 -7.11
N ALA A 526 16.05 45.46 -7.29
CA ALA A 526 16.37 46.31 -6.15
C ALA A 526 15.10 46.57 -5.31
N GLY A 527 15.24 46.80 -4.00
CA GLY A 527 14.12 47.25 -3.16
C GLY A 527 13.52 46.24 -2.17
N GLY A 528 14.34 45.39 -1.54
CA GLY A 528 13.92 44.52 -0.43
C GLY A 528 15.12 43.98 0.35
N LYS A 529 14.91 43.58 1.62
CA LYS A 529 15.96 42.90 2.41
C LYS A 529 16.10 41.41 2.05
N HIS A 530 15.09 40.86 1.40
CA HIS A 530 14.98 39.45 1.05
C HIS A 530 14.54 39.33 -0.42
N PRO A 531 15.07 38.35 -1.20
CA PRO A 531 14.78 38.26 -2.64
C PRO A 531 13.30 38.15 -2.98
N VAL A 532 12.54 37.33 -2.24
CA VAL A 532 11.08 37.19 -2.42
C VAL A 532 10.40 38.56 -2.35
N ASP A 533 10.65 39.32 -1.28
CA ASP A 533 10.02 40.63 -1.08
C ASP A 533 10.44 41.65 -2.14
N ALA A 534 11.67 41.56 -2.65
CA ALA A 534 12.12 42.44 -3.73
C ALA A 534 11.33 42.23 -5.04
N PHE A 535 11.04 40.97 -5.42
CA PHE A 535 10.20 40.69 -6.59
C PHE A 535 8.75 41.16 -6.39
N LEU A 536 8.19 40.98 -5.20
CA LEU A 536 6.82 41.42 -4.89
C LEU A 536 6.72 42.95 -4.95
N ASN A 537 7.67 43.65 -4.33
CA ASN A 537 7.74 45.11 -4.35
C ASN A 537 7.89 45.64 -5.78
N ALA A 538 8.75 45.02 -6.60
CA ALA A 538 8.92 45.41 -8.00
C ALA A 538 7.61 45.30 -8.80
N LYS A 539 6.80 44.24 -8.61
CA LYS A 539 5.49 44.12 -9.25
C LYS A 539 4.53 45.22 -8.78
N ILE A 540 4.48 45.48 -7.47
CA ILE A 540 3.62 46.51 -6.86
C ILE A 540 3.99 47.90 -7.40
N GLU A 541 5.27 48.26 -7.41
CA GLU A 541 5.76 49.55 -7.91
C GLU A 541 5.45 49.73 -9.39
N LYS A 542 5.64 48.68 -10.20
CA LYS A 542 5.28 48.68 -11.63
C LYS A 542 3.78 48.90 -11.84
N ALA A 543 2.92 48.25 -11.04
CA ALA A 543 1.47 48.41 -11.14
C ALA A 543 1.01 49.81 -10.71
N LEU A 544 1.58 50.37 -9.65
CA LEU A 544 1.29 51.74 -9.21
C LEU A 544 1.75 52.79 -10.23
N ALA A 545 2.94 52.62 -10.81
CA ALA A 545 3.45 53.49 -11.86
C ALA A 545 2.58 53.44 -13.13
N ALA A 546 2.12 52.24 -13.51
CA ALA A 546 1.21 52.08 -14.64
C ALA A 546 -0.17 52.70 -14.37
N THR A 547 -0.70 52.54 -13.16
CA THR A 547 -1.99 53.17 -12.75
C THR A 547 -1.89 54.69 -12.76
N ALA A 548 -0.76 55.27 -12.34
CA ALA A 548 -0.54 56.72 -12.36
C ALA A 548 -0.55 57.32 -13.78
N GLN A 549 -0.36 56.51 -14.82
CA GLN A 549 -0.32 56.94 -16.22
C GLN A 549 -1.66 56.70 -16.97
N ALA A 550 -2.62 55.98 -16.38
CA ALA A 550 -3.89 55.60 -17.01
C ALA A 550 -5.11 56.30 -16.37
N SER A 551 -6.19 56.46 -17.14
CA SER A 551 -7.47 56.91 -16.59
C SER A 551 -8.08 55.82 -15.70
N LEU A 552 -8.22 56.11 -14.40
CA LEU A 552 -8.81 55.20 -13.40
C LEU A 552 -10.21 54.72 -13.79
N ASP A 553 -11.03 55.60 -14.39
CA ASP A 553 -12.40 55.27 -14.78
C ASP A 553 -12.44 54.33 -16.00
N GLU A 554 -11.54 54.53 -16.97
CA GLU A 554 -11.40 53.62 -18.12
C GLU A 554 -10.87 52.25 -17.68
N ALA A 555 -9.93 52.24 -16.74
CA ALA A 555 -9.38 51.01 -16.16
C ALA A 555 -10.42 50.21 -15.39
N ARG A 556 -11.22 50.85 -14.54
CA ARG A 556 -12.33 50.20 -13.82
C ARG A 556 -13.41 49.69 -14.77
N ALA A 557 -13.73 50.45 -15.83
CA ALA A 557 -14.71 50.00 -16.82
C ALA A 557 -14.23 48.76 -17.59
N PHE A 558 -12.96 48.72 -17.99
CA PHE A 558 -12.39 47.57 -18.68
C PHE A 558 -12.33 46.32 -17.77
N HIS A 559 -11.67 46.42 -16.62
CA HIS A 559 -11.46 45.28 -15.71
C HIS A 559 -12.73 44.83 -15.00
N GLY A 560 -13.70 45.73 -14.77
CA GLY A 560 -14.96 45.42 -14.10
C GLY A 560 -16.09 44.98 -15.03
N LYS A 561 -16.00 45.23 -16.34
CA LYS A 561 -17.10 44.92 -17.29
C LYS A 561 -16.65 44.19 -18.54
N VAL A 562 -15.61 44.67 -19.23
CA VAL A 562 -15.16 44.11 -20.52
C VAL A 562 -14.39 42.80 -20.32
N LEU A 563 -13.35 42.82 -19.47
CA LEU A 563 -12.49 41.67 -19.25
C LEU A 563 -13.24 40.45 -18.69
N PRO A 564 -14.20 40.58 -17.73
CA PRO A 564 -14.98 39.44 -17.27
C PRO A 564 -15.81 38.78 -18.38
N ILE A 565 -16.37 39.56 -19.32
CA ILE A 565 -17.12 39.01 -20.46
C ILE A 565 -16.19 38.22 -21.38
N LEU A 566 -15.03 38.81 -21.74
CA LEU A 566 -14.05 38.14 -22.60
C LEU A 566 -13.47 36.88 -21.94
N SER A 567 -13.16 36.96 -20.65
CA SER A 567 -12.64 35.83 -19.86
C SER A 567 -13.65 34.69 -19.79
N ALA A 568 -14.89 34.97 -19.39
CA ALA A 568 -15.92 33.95 -19.19
C ALA A 568 -16.40 33.31 -20.50
N ASN A 569 -16.42 34.06 -21.61
CA ASN A 569 -17.08 33.61 -22.84
C ASN A 569 -16.12 33.36 -24.02
N CYS A 570 -14.93 33.97 -24.04
CA CYS A 570 -14.05 33.97 -25.22
C CYS A 570 -12.70 33.29 -24.97
N PHE A 571 -12.10 33.47 -23.79
CA PHE A 571 -10.71 33.02 -23.54
C PHE A 571 -10.53 31.51 -23.60
N ARG A 572 -11.56 30.74 -23.26
CA ARG A 572 -11.52 29.27 -23.38
C ARG A 572 -11.06 28.78 -24.76
N CYS A 573 -11.51 29.45 -25.84
CA CYS A 573 -11.19 29.04 -27.22
C CYS A 573 -10.18 29.97 -27.90
N HIS A 574 -10.14 31.24 -27.50
CA HIS A 574 -9.35 32.31 -28.12
C HIS A 574 -8.46 33.03 -27.09
N GLY A 575 -7.90 32.31 -26.13
CA GLY A 575 -6.98 32.84 -25.11
C GLY A 575 -6.09 31.72 -24.63
N ASP A 576 -6.74 30.70 -24.05
CA ASP A 576 -6.15 29.46 -23.55
C ASP A 576 -5.80 28.51 -24.70
N LYS A 577 -6.65 28.51 -25.73
CA LYS A 577 -6.45 27.84 -27.02
C LYS A 577 -6.30 28.88 -28.13
N GLU A 578 -5.77 28.45 -29.27
CA GLU A 578 -5.61 29.26 -30.47
C GLU A 578 -6.53 28.76 -31.59
N THR A 579 -7.83 28.67 -31.27
CA THR A 579 -8.81 28.16 -32.22
C THR A 579 -8.96 29.16 -33.36
N GLY A 580 -8.74 28.71 -34.61
CA GLY A 580 -8.80 29.57 -35.78
C GLY A 580 -7.71 30.65 -35.83
N GLY A 581 -6.54 30.40 -35.23
CA GLY A 581 -5.40 31.33 -35.24
C GLY A 581 -5.60 32.61 -34.42
N LEU A 582 -6.68 32.70 -33.62
CA LEU A 582 -7.09 33.93 -32.92
C LEU A 582 -6.79 33.87 -31.41
N ARG A 583 -6.22 34.96 -30.87
CA ARG A 583 -6.11 35.20 -29.41
C ARG A 583 -6.66 36.58 -29.03
N LEU A 584 -7.44 36.62 -27.95
CA LEU A 584 -8.20 37.76 -27.43
C LEU A 584 -7.79 38.15 -26.01
N ASN A 585 -6.86 37.43 -25.38
CA ASN A 585 -6.41 37.68 -24.00
C ASN A 585 -5.33 38.78 -23.87
N SER A 586 -5.01 39.47 -24.96
CA SER A 586 -4.22 40.69 -24.95
C SER A 586 -4.66 41.62 -26.06
N ARG A 587 -4.46 42.93 -25.86
CA ARG A 587 -4.76 43.92 -26.89
C ARG A 587 -3.99 43.67 -28.17
N GLU A 588 -2.68 43.41 -28.09
CA GLU A 588 -1.86 43.21 -29.27
C GLU A 588 -2.33 42.02 -30.10
N ALA A 589 -2.69 40.91 -29.46
CA ALA A 589 -3.20 39.74 -30.16
C ALA A 589 -4.61 39.97 -30.73
N ALA A 590 -5.50 40.64 -29.98
CA ALA A 590 -6.85 40.93 -30.44
C ALA A 590 -6.90 41.88 -31.66
N LEU A 591 -5.82 42.65 -31.88
CA LEU A 591 -5.65 43.50 -33.06
C LEU A 591 -5.10 42.76 -34.28
N LYS A 592 -4.58 41.54 -34.11
CA LYS A 592 -4.08 40.70 -35.21
C LYS A 592 -5.24 39.92 -35.85
N ALA A 593 -5.04 39.51 -37.09
CA ALA A 593 -5.94 38.60 -37.78
C ALA A 593 -5.64 37.15 -37.37
N GLY A 594 -6.68 36.33 -37.22
CA GLY A 594 -6.54 34.88 -37.16
C GLY A 594 -6.54 34.25 -38.56
N ASP A 595 -6.90 32.98 -38.65
CA ASP A 595 -6.99 32.22 -39.91
C ASP A 595 -8.03 32.81 -40.88
N SER A 596 -8.95 33.65 -40.38
CA SER A 596 -9.92 34.38 -41.22
C SER A 596 -9.30 35.53 -42.00
N GLU A 597 -8.02 35.86 -41.80
CA GLU A 597 -7.29 37.01 -42.39
C GLU A 597 -7.89 38.40 -42.07
N LEU A 598 -8.98 38.44 -41.30
CA LEU A 598 -9.64 39.64 -40.80
C LEU A 598 -9.20 39.94 -39.35
N PRO A 599 -8.85 41.20 -39.02
CA PRO A 599 -8.55 41.58 -37.63
C PRO A 599 -9.77 41.34 -36.74
N ALA A 600 -9.56 40.72 -35.57
CA ALA A 600 -10.66 40.50 -34.63
C ALA A 600 -11.21 41.83 -34.11
N ILE A 601 -10.33 42.80 -33.81
CA ILE A 601 -10.71 44.14 -33.39
C ILE A 601 -10.01 45.18 -34.27
N VAL A 602 -10.80 46.08 -34.83
CA VAL A 602 -10.33 47.32 -35.47
C VAL A 602 -10.72 48.48 -34.55
N PRO A 603 -9.75 49.14 -33.88
CA PRO A 603 -10.03 50.20 -32.91
C PRO A 603 -10.95 51.28 -33.49
N GLY A 604 -12.08 51.53 -32.84
CA GLY A 604 -13.04 52.58 -33.22
C GLY A 604 -14.04 52.18 -34.32
N ASP A 605 -13.88 51.02 -34.96
CA ASP A 605 -14.73 50.60 -36.09
C ASP A 605 -15.41 49.25 -35.81
N LEU A 606 -16.70 49.30 -35.45
CA LEU A 606 -17.48 48.10 -35.21
C LEU A 606 -17.69 47.26 -36.47
N THR A 607 -17.82 47.89 -37.64
CA THR A 607 -18.18 47.23 -38.90
C THR A 607 -17.01 46.44 -39.47
N ARG A 608 -15.78 46.85 -39.13
CA ARG A 608 -14.55 46.16 -39.54
C ARG A 608 -13.99 45.24 -38.45
N SER A 609 -14.59 45.23 -37.27
CA SER A 609 -14.18 44.38 -36.15
C SER A 609 -14.90 43.04 -36.23
N HIS A 610 -14.21 42.01 -36.72
CA HIS A 610 -14.81 40.69 -36.94
C HIS A 610 -15.33 40.04 -35.64
N LEU A 611 -14.77 40.39 -34.47
CA LEU A 611 -15.32 40.00 -33.16
C LEU A 611 -16.79 40.42 -33.01
N ILE A 612 -17.13 41.65 -33.43
CA ILE A 612 -18.48 42.20 -33.30
C ILE A 612 -19.46 41.48 -34.22
N ASP A 613 -19.03 41.14 -35.45
CA ASP A 613 -19.84 40.36 -36.39
C ASP A 613 -20.17 38.97 -35.82
N ARG A 614 -19.16 38.30 -35.24
CA ARG A 614 -19.32 36.96 -34.67
C ARG A 614 -20.22 36.95 -33.43
N ILE A 615 -20.12 37.94 -32.53
CA ILE A 615 -21.00 37.99 -31.34
C ILE A 615 -22.44 38.45 -31.66
N ARG A 616 -22.66 39.11 -32.80
CA ARG A 616 -24.00 39.51 -33.28
C ARG A 616 -24.69 38.45 -34.14
N SER A 617 -23.93 37.51 -34.70
CA SER A 617 -24.48 36.54 -35.65
C SER A 617 -25.59 35.70 -35.03
N LYS A 618 -26.66 35.48 -35.80
CA LYS A 618 -27.75 34.56 -35.43
C LYS A 618 -27.56 33.16 -36.01
N ASP A 619 -26.60 32.99 -36.93
CA ASP A 619 -26.24 31.70 -37.49
C ASP A 619 -25.46 30.89 -36.45
N GLU A 620 -25.96 29.70 -36.11
CA GLU A 620 -25.34 28.83 -35.12
C GLU A 620 -23.94 28.35 -35.51
N GLY A 621 -23.62 28.29 -36.81
CA GLY A 621 -22.29 27.93 -37.30
C GLY A 621 -21.27 29.08 -37.26
N GLU A 622 -21.73 30.32 -37.12
CA GLU A 622 -20.87 31.51 -37.16
C GLU A 622 -20.84 32.31 -35.85
N ARG A 623 -21.84 32.10 -34.98
CA ARG A 623 -22.03 32.83 -33.73
C ARG A 623 -20.96 32.47 -32.70
N MET A 624 -20.43 33.49 -32.03
CA MET A 624 -19.53 33.34 -30.89
C MET A 624 -20.11 34.02 -29.63
N PRO A 625 -20.03 33.41 -28.44
CA PRO A 625 -19.61 32.03 -28.21
C PRO A 625 -20.58 31.03 -28.86
N PRO A 626 -20.15 29.79 -29.16
CA PRO A 626 -20.95 28.76 -29.83
C PRO A 626 -21.94 28.11 -28.85
N THR A 627 -22.67 28.93 -28.11
CA THR A 627 -23.74 28.54 -27.20
C THR A 627 -25.09 28.82 -27.87
N ALA A 628 -26.14 28.15 -27.38
CA ALA A 628 -27.48 28.31 -27.91
C ALA A 628 -28.04 29.74 -27.77
N GLU A 629 -27.64 30.41 -26.69
CA GLU A 629 -28.15 31.75 -26.34
C GLU A 629 -27.20 32.88 -26.78
N GLY A 630 -25.92 32.58 -27.07
CA GLY A 630 -24.91 33.60 -27.37
C GLY A 630 -24.60 34.50 -26.16
N LEU A 631 -24.04 35.68 -26.42
CA LEU A 631 -23.92 36.74 -25.40
C LEU A 631 -25.24 37.47 -25.22
N LYS A 632 -25.51 37.95 -24.00
CA LYS A 632 -26.67 38.81 -23.74
C LYS A 632 -26.52 40.15 -24.47
N ALA A 633 -27.64 40.77 -24.83
CA ALA A 633 -27.64 42.08 -25.50
C ALA A 633 -26.86 43.16 -24.72
N GLU A 634 -26.91 43.11 -23.40
CA GLU A 634 -26.16 44.02 -22.51
C GLU A 634 -24.64 43.79 -22.59
N GLU A 635 -24.20 42.54 -22.67
CA GLU A 635 -22.79 42.16 -22.80
C GLU A 635 -22.24 42.57 -24.17
N ILE A 636 -23.02 42.35 -25.24
CA ILE A 636 -22.68 42.81 -26.59
C ILE A 636 -22.54 44.34 -26.61
N ALA A 637 -23.47 45.07 -25.99
CA ALA A 637 -23.40 46.54 -25.92
C ALA A 637 -22.14 47.04 -25.18
N ILE A 638 -21.72 46.34 -24.12
CA ILE A 638 -20.48 46.64 -23.38
C ILE A 638 -19.25 46.45 -24.28
N LEU A 639 -19.16 45.31 -24.98
CA LEU A 639 -18.03 45.02 -25.88
C LEU A 639 -18.00 45.99 -27.08
N GLU A 640 -19.16 46.36 -27.62
CA GLU A 640 -19.29 47.36 -28.68
C GLU A 640 -18.82 48.75 -28.24
N ASP A 641 -19.26 49.24 -27.09
CA ASP A 641 -18.82 50.52 -26.55
C ASP A 641 -17.30 50.54 -26.32
N TRP A 642 -16.75 49.43 -25.83
CA TRP A 642 -15.32 49.27 -25.66
C TRP A 642 -14.54 49.31 -26.99
N VAL A 643 -14.99 48.60 -28.03
CA VAL A 643 -14.36 48.65 -29.36
C VAL A 643 -14.49 50.05 -29.97
N LYS A 644 -15.65 50.72 -29.86
CA LYS A 644 -15.86 52.11 -30.32
C LYS A 644 -14.88 53.10 -29.68
N LYS A 645 -14.52 52.89 -28.41
CA LYS A 645 -13.54 53.71 -27.67
C LYS A 645 -12.09 53.41 -28.03
N GLY A 646 -11.84 52.57 -29.06
CA GLY A 646 -10.50 52.22 -29.51
C GLY A 646 -9.92 50.98 -28.82
N ALA A 647 -10.78 50.17 -28.18
CA ALA A 647 -10.43 49.00 -27.40
C ALA A 647 -9.26 49.27 -26.43
N PRO A 648 -9.37 50.28 -25.54
CA PRO A 648 -8.34 50.55 -24.55
C PRO A 648 -8.19 49.33 -23.63
N TRP A 649 -6.96 48.93 -23.37
CA TRP A 649 -6.62 47.81 -22.49
C TRP A 649 -5.70 48.31 -21.38
N PRO A 650 -6.21 49.20 -20.50
CA PRO A 650 -5.41 49.81 -19.45
C PRO A 650 -4.93 48.76 -18.44
N ALA A 651 -3.81 49.05 -17.79
CA ALA A 651 -3.37 48.26 -16.64
C ALA A 651 -4.48 48.21 -15.57
N PRO A 652 -4.56 47.13 -14.77
CA PRO A 652 -5.52 47.05 -13.69
C PRO A 652 -5.42 48.28 -12.78
N PRO A 653 -6.53 48.95 -12.44
CA PRO A 653 -6.49 50.09 -11.54
C PRO A 653 -6.17 49.58 -10.14
N VAL A 654 -5.00 49.94 -9.62
CA VAL A 654 -4.57 49.55 -8.27
C VAL A 654 -4.33 50.80 -7.44
N THR A 655 -5.06 50.91 -6.34
CA THR A 655 -4.84 51.96 -5.34
C THR A 655 -3.66 51.58 -4.44
N LYS A 656 -2.99 52.59 -3.86
CA LYS A 656 -1.87 52.34 -2.94
C LYS A 656 -2.34 51.54 -1.71
N GLU A 657 -3.57 51.78 -1.27
CA GLU A 657 -4.19 51.12 -0.13
C GLU A 657 -4.38 49.61 -0.37
N GLU A 658 -4.80 49.20 -1.58
CA GLU A 658 -5.04 47.78 -1.94
C GLU A 658 -3.76 46.93 -1.93
N VAL A 659 -2.61 47.55 -2.16
CA VAL A 659 -1.29 46.87 -2.18
C VAL A 659 -0.42 47.20 -0.95
N THR A 660 -0.98 47.92 0.02
CA THR A 660 -0.26 48.23 1.25
C THR A 660 -0.11 46.97 2.11
N ALA A 661 1.15 46.56 2.28
CA ALA A 661 1.51 45.44 3.14
C ALA A 661 1.04 45.67 4.59
N PRO A 662 0.38 44.67 5.23
CA PRO A 662 0.13 44.71 6.65
C PRO A 662 1.43 44.68 7.46
N PRO A 663 1.37 45.00 8.77
CA PRO A 663 2.51 44.84 9.65
C PRO A 663 2.95 43.38 9.78
N ILE A 664 4.21 43.20 10.17
CA ILE A 664 4.75 41.91 10.61
C ILE A 664 4.05 41.49 11.90
N VAL A 665 3.65 40.22 11.99
CA VAL A 665 2.95 39.70 13.18
C VAL A 665 3.87 39.67 14.41
N ALA A 666 3.27 39.69 15.60
CA ALA A 666 3.98 39.49 16.85
C ALA A 666 4.58 38.09 16.96
N ASP A 667 5.57 37.92 17.84
CA ASP A 667 6.33 36.67 17.99
C ASP A 667 5.48 35.44 18.33
N ALA A 668 4.43 35.59 19.14
CA ALA A 668 3.54 34.47 19.47
C ALA A 668 2.77 33.97 18.23
N ALA A 669 2.30 34.88 17.39
CA ALA A 669 1.63 34.54 16.13
C ALA A 669 2.61 33.91 15.13
N PHE A 670 3.81 34.48 14.98
CA PHE A 670 4.85 33.89 14.15
C PHE A 670 5.24 32.49 14.60
N LEU A 671 5.44 32.29 15.91
CA LEU A 671 5.77 31.00 16.51
C LEU A 671 4.71 29.96 16.19
N ARG A 672 3.42 30.29 16.43
CA ARG A 672 2.29 29.40 16.14
C ARG A 672 2.23 29.04 14.65
N ARG A 673 2.33 30.05 13.78
CA ARG A 673 2.32 29.85 12.32
C ARG A 673 3.46 28.94 11.87
N ALA A 674 4.69 29.24 12.29
CA ALA A 674 5.88 28.47 11.94
C ALA A 674 5.79 27.01 12.38
N TYR A 675 5.33 26.73 13.60
CA TYR A 675 5.14 25.35 14.08
C TYR A 675 4.07 24.60 13.27
N LEU A 676 2.91 25.21 13.04
CA LEU A 676 1.81 24.57 12.33
C LEU A 676 2.11 24.34 10.84
N ASP A 677 2.86 25.24 10.19
CA ASP A 677 3.26 25.11 8.77
C ASP A 677 4.42 24.14 8.53
N THR A 678 5.24 23.85 9.54
CA THR A 678 6.41 22.97 9.40
C THR A 678 6.15 21.58 9.98
N VAL A 679 5.79 21.50 11.26
CA VAL A 679 5.66 20.25 12.02
C VAL A 679 4.20 19.89 12.32
N GLY A 680 3.23 20.73 11.93
CA GLY A 680 1.80 20.39 11.96
C GLY A 680 1.11 20.46 13.33
N VAL A 681 1.83 20.77 14.40
CA VAL A 681 1.32 20.84 15.78
C VAL A 681 1.87 22.09 16.50
N PRO A 682 1.19 22.64 17.52
CA PRO A 682 1.70 23.76 18.29
C PRO A 682 2.98 23.39 19.08
N PRO A 683 3.80 24.39 19.47
CA PRO A 683 4.92 24.15 20.36
C PRO A 683 4.46 23.65 21.73
N THR A 684 5.33 22.92 22.41
CA THR A 684 5.18 22.66 23.84
C THR A 684 5.25 23.97 24.63
N GLU A 685 4.72 23.97 25.86
CA GLU A 685 4.81 25.14 26.74
C GLU A 685 6.25 25.61 26.96
N ALA A 686 7.19 24.67 27.14
CA ALA A 686 8.60 24.98 27.35
C ALA A 686 9.22 25.65 26.11
N GLU A 687 8.93 25.14 24.91
CA GLU A 687 9.38 25.75 23.66
C GLU A 687 8.78 27.14 23.46
N ALA A 688 7.49 27.32 23.77
CA ALA A 688 6.82 28.60 23.64
C ALA A 688 7.42 29.66 24.58
N ARG A 689 7.65 29.32 25.85
CA ARG A 689 8.31 30.21 26.81
C ARG A 689 9.72 30.56 26.36
N ALA A 690 10.51 29.57 25.98
CA ALA A 690 11.89 29.78 25.52
C ALA A 690 11.96 30.76 24.35
N PHE A 691 11.08 30.65 23.36
CA PHE A 691 11.08 31.55 22.20
C PHE A 691 10.53 32.96 22.51
N LEU A 692 9.50 33.05 23.36
CA LEU A 692 8.89 34.34 23.73
C LEU A 692 9.81 35.15 24.65
N ASP A 693 10.63 34.49 25.47
CA ASP A 693 11.60 35.13 26.36
C ASP A 693 12.94 35.44 25.65
N ASP A 694 13.20 34.83 24.49
CA ASP A 694 14.39 35.10 23.66
C ASP A 694 14.30 36.49 23.00
N THR A 695 15.39 37.26 23.12
CA THR A 695 15.52 38.63 22.60
C THR A 695 16.51 38.74 21.44
N SER A 696 17.07 37.62 20.98
CA SER A 696 18.02 37.55 19.87
C SER A 696 17.38 38.03 18.57
N ALA A 697 18.12 38.83 17.79
CA ALA A 697 17.60 39.44 16.56
C ALA A 697 17.29 38.42 15.45
N ASP A 698 17.96 37.27 15.48
CA ASP A 698 17.86 36.17 14.50
C ASP A 698 16.97 35.01 14.97
N LYS A 699 16.31 35.12 16.14
CA LYS A 699 15.54 34.02 16.75
C LYS A 699 14.50 33.40 15.83
N ARG A 700 13.89 34.19 14.94
CA ARG A 700 12.90 33.72 13.95
C ARG A 700 13.53 32.81 12.90
N THR A 701 14.68 33.20 12.36
CA THR A 701 15.44 32.39 11.40
C THR A 701 15.98 31.12 12.06
N ALA A 702 16.54 31.24 13.27
CA ALA A 702 17.00 30.08 14.04
C ALA A 702 15.86 29.09 14.35
N LEU A 703 14.66 29.60 14.64
CA LEU A 703 13.48 28.76 14.81
C LEU A 703 13.11 28.02 13.52
N VAL A 704 13.06 28.71 12.38
CA VAL A 704 12.78 28.10 11.08
C VAL A 704 13.79 26.99 10.77
N ASP A 705 15.08 27.27 10.97
CA ASP A 705 16.15 26.29 10.72
C ASP A 705 15.99 25.05 11.61
N ARG A 706 15.67 25.23 12.89
CA ARG A 706 15.40 24.13 13.81
C ARG A 706 14.18 23.30 13.39
N LEU A 707 13.07 23.95 13.04
CA LEU A 707 11.82 23.27 12.68
C LEU A 707 11.93 22.50 11.37
N LEU A 708 12.69 23.01 10.40
CA LEU A 708 12.93 22.29 9.15
C LEU A 708 13.77 21.03 9.37
N GLN A 709 14.62 20.97 10.40
CA GLN A 709 15.38 19.77 10.77
C GLN A 709 14.61 18.82 11.70
N ASP A 710 13.39 19.16 12.09
CA ASP A 710 12.57 18.31 12.96
C ASP A 710 11.96 17.14 12.18
N ASP A 711 12.03 15.93 12.73
CA ASP A 711 11.47 14.72 12.09
C ASP A 711 9.96 14.82 11.86
N ARG A 712 9.25 15.60 12.68
CA ARG A 712 7.80 15.88 12.52
C ARG A 712 7.47 16.65 11.24
N TRP A 713 8.47 17.18 10.52
CA TRP A 713 8.28 17.66 9.15
C TRP A 713 7.64 16.58 8.27
N ALA A 714 8.08 15.33 8.38
CA ALA A 714 7.50 14.23 7.61
C ALA A 714 6.03 14.01 7.96
N ASP A 715 5.69 13.96 9.27
CA ASP A 715 4.32 13.83 9.76
C ASP A 715 3.38 14.87 9.13
N HIS A 716 3.81 16.13 9.06
CA HIS A 716 2.98 17.21 8.51
C HIS A 716 2.79 17.13 6.99
N TRP A 717 3.80 16.69 6.26
CA TRP A 717 3.78 16.71 4.80
C TRP A 717 3.17 15.47 4.15
N VAL A 718 3.16 14.32 4.84
CA VAL A 718 2.63 13.07 4.27
C VAL A 718 1.15 13.19 3.89
N SER A 719 0.33 13.80 4.73
CA SER A 719 -1.12 13.98 4.45
C SER A 719 -1.39 14.71 3.14
N TYR A 720 -0.60 15.73 2.83
CA TYR A 720 -0.68 16.45 1.57
C TYR A 720 -0.34 15.58 0.37
N TRP A 721 0.74 14.82 0.47
CA TRP A 721 1.18 13.96 -0.61
C TRP A 721 0.27 12.74 -0.79
N GLN A 722 -0.39 12.26 0.26
CA GLN A 722 -1.47 11.28 0.14
C GLN A 722 -2.62 11.81 -0.73
N GLU A 723 -2.95 13.10 -0.63
CA GLU A 723 -3.97 13.72 -1.48
C GLU A 723 -3.49 13.93 -2.91
N VAL A 724 -2.32 14.54 -3.08
CA VAL A 724 -1.73 14.79 -4.40
C VAL A 724 -1.57 13.49 -5.20
N LEU A 725 -1.27 12.38 -4.52
CA LEU A 725 -1.04 11.07 -5.14
C LEU A 725 -2.25 10.13 -5.09
N ALA A 726 -3.41 10.63 -4.64
CA ALA A 726 -4.65 9.86 -4.54
C ALA A 726 -4.45 8.51 -3.82
N GLU A 727 -3.81 8.56 -2.66
CA GLU A 727 -3.61 7.41 -1.79
C GLU A 727 -4.93 6.99 -1.15
N ASN A 728 -5.41 5.80 -1.52
CA ASN A 728 -6.74 5.27 -1.20
C ASN A 728 -6.69 4.01 -0.30
N PRO A 729 -6.41 4.18 1.00
CA PRO A 729 -6.16 3.08 1.94
C PRO A 729 -7.44 2.41 2.45
N ASN A 730 -7.49 1.08 2.42
CA ASN A 730 -8.54 0.30 3.09
C ASN A 730 -7.96 -0.95 3.78
N MET A 731 -8.64 -1.49 4.79
CA MET A 731 -8.21 -2.70 5.49
C MET A 731 -8.55 -4.00 4.74
N LEU A 732 -9.62 -4.00 3.94
CA LEU A 732 -10.07 -5.19 3.18
C LEU A 732 -9.42 -5.31 1.80
N LYS A 733 -9.64 -6.50 1.19
CA LYS A 733 -9.08 -6.97 -0.08
C LYS A 733 -8.78 -5.83 -1.07
N PRO A 734 -7.65 -5.90 -1.79
CA PRO A 734 -7.25 -4.87 -2.74
C PRO A 734 -8.24 -4.54 -3.88
N SER A 735 -9.29 -5.35 -4.09
CA SER A 735 -10.33 -5.26 -5.13
C SER A 735 -11.12 -3.94 -5.19
N LEU A 736 -10.85 -2.95 -4.32
CA LEU A 736 -11.51 -1.64 -4.35
C LEU A 736 -10.52 -0.51 -4.64
N ASN A 737 -9.56 -0.72 -5.54
CA ASN A 737 -8.52 0.27 -5.86
C ASN A 737 -7.73 0.70 -4.60
N ASN A 738 -7.42 -0.27 -3.73
CA ASN A 738 -6.73 -0.05 -2.45
C ASN A 738 -5.24 0.20 -2.70
N SER A 739 -4.84 1.46 -2.59
CA SER A 739 -3.43 1.89 -2.59
C SER A 739 -3.23 2.58 -1.26
N GLY A 740 -2.27 2.15 -0.44
CA GLY A 740 -2.27 2.67 0.93
C GLY A 740 -0.99 2.51 1.72
N PRO A 741 -0.38 1.32 1.71
CA PRO A 741 0.86 1.13 2.45
C PRO A 741 1.99 2.05 1.97
N PHE A 742 2.02 2.46 0.70
CA PHE A 742 3.10 3.30 0.14
C PHE A 742 3.23 4.69 0.80
N ARG A 743 2.27 5.12 1.62
CA ARG A 743 2.42 6.30 2.48
C ARG A 743 3.68 6.23 3.36
N TRP A 744 4.07 5.02 3.77
CA TRP A 744 5.25 4.83 4.61
C TRP A 744 6.54 5.17 3.86
N TYR A 745 6.58 4.88 2.56
CA TYR A 745 7.66 5.34 1.69
C TYR A 745 7.69 6.88 1.62
N LEU A 746 6.54 7.55 1.50
CA LEU A 746 6.49 9.02 1.51
C LEU A 746 7.02 9.59 2.83
N HIS A 747 6.59 9.02 3.96
CA HIS A 747 7.03 9.43 5.29
C HIS A 747 8.55 9.30 5.44
N GLU A 748 9.09 8.11 5.19
CA GLU A 748 10.54 7.85 5.31
C GLU A 748 11.36 8.70 4.35
N ALA A 749 10.89 8.91 3.11
CA ALA A 749 11.57 9.77 2.14
C ALA A 749 11.64 11.24 2.57
N LEU A 750 10.57 11.76 3.19
CA LEU A 750 10.53 13.12 3.72
C LEU A 750 11.36 13.26 5.01
N GLN A 751 11.35 12.23 5.87
CA GLN A 751 12.15 12.18 7.10
C GLN A 751 13.64 12.23 6.78
N ASP A 752 14.09 11.47 5.76
CA ASP A 752 15.47 11.48 5.27
C ASP A 752 15.88 12.75 4.51
N ASN A 753 14.95 13.67 4.27
CA ASN A 753 15.15 14.81 3.37
C ASN A 753 15.66 14.38 1.97
N LYS A 754 15.10 13.30 1.40
CA LYS A 754 15.44 12.91 0.02
C LYS A 754 15.09 14.05 -0.93
N ALA A 755 16.00 14.33 -1.87
CA ALA A 755 15.76 15.24 -2.98
C ALA A 755 14.46 14.89 -3.71
N PHE A 756 13.65 15.89 -4.06
CA PHE A 756 12.29 15.60 -4.53
C PHE A 756 12.26 14.94 -5.91
N ASP A 757 13.24 15.21 -6.78
CA ASP A 757 13.39 14.50 -8.05
C ASP A 757 13.66 13.00 -7.85
N ARG A 758 14.41 12.65 -6.80
CA ARG A 758 14.59 11.27 -6.34
C ARG A 758 13.30 10.65 -5.85
N ILE A 759 12.53 11.36 -5.02
CA ILE A 759 11.23 10.86 -4.51
C ILE A 759 10.29 10.52 -5.67
N VAL A 760 10.18 11.41 -6.66
CA VAL A 760 9.30 11.20 -7.82
C VAL A 760 9.81 10.07 -8.71
N THR A 761 11.12 9.95 -8.88
CA THR A 761 11.71 8.86 -9.66
C THR A 761 11.48 7.49 -9.00
N GLU A 762 11.75 7.38 -7.70
CA GLU A 762 11.52 6.16 -6.92
C GLU A 762 10.04 5.75 -6.92
N LEU A 763 9.12 6.74 -6.85
CA LEU A 763 7.67 6.54 -6.99
C LEU A 763 7.29 5.97 -8.36
N ILE A 764 7.73 6.61 -9.45
CA ILE A 764 7.38 6.19 -10.81
C ILE A 764 7.99 4.83 -11.16
N LEU A 765 9.18 4.52 -10.63
CA LEU A 765 9.83 3.22 -10.83
C LEU A 765 9.10 2.06 -10.13
N LEU A 766 8.22 2.35 -9.16
CA LEU A 766 7.46 1.37 -8.39
C LEU A 766 8.38 0.40 -7.65
N ARG A 767 9.31 0.94 -6.85
CA ARG A 767 10.31 0.18 -6.09
C ARG A 767 9.75 -0.41 -4.80
N GLY A 768 10.38 -1.48 -4.31
CA GLY A 768 10.01 -2.13 -3.04
C GLY A 768 8.71 -2.92 -3.11
N SER A 769 8.09 -3.13 -1.95
CA SER A 769 6.89 -3.95 -1.80
C SER A 769 5.61 -3.19 -2.18
N GLU A 770 4.73 -3.85 -2.92
CA GLU A 770 3.39 -3.33 -3.25
C GLU A 770 2.49 -3.17 -2.01
N ARG A 771 2.75 -3.94 -0.94
CA ARG A 771 1.79 -4.12 0.17
C ARG A 771 2.35 -3.85 1.55
N GLU A 772 3.68 -3.70 1.67
CA GLU A 772 4.35 -3.52 2.97
C GLU A 772 5.07 -2.17 3.09
N GLY A 773 4.69 -1.22 2.23
CA GLY A 773 5.05 0.18 2.36
C GLY A 773 6.08 0.71 1.38
N GLY A 774 6.43 -0.06 0.35
CA GLY A 774 7.27 0.42 -0.75
C GLY A 774 6.49 1.29 -1.74
N ALA A 775 7.24 2.03 -2.56
CA ALA A 775 6.71 2.87 -3.63
C ALA A 775 5.87 2.07 -4.66
N ALA A 776 6.14 0.77 -4.82
CA ALA A 776 5.37 -0.12 -5.68
C ALA A 776 3.87 -0.14 -5.34
N GLY A 777 3.50 0.14 -4.08
CA GLY A 777 2.10 0.25 -3.68
C GLY A 777 1.34 1.37 -4.38
N PHE A 778 2.04 2.39 -4.92
CA PHE A 778 1.43 3.42 -5.77
C PHE A 778 0.83 2.81 -7.04
N GLY A 779 1.47 1.79 -7.61
CA GLY A 779 1.02 1.12 -8.85
C GLY A 779 -0.22 0.25 -8.66
N LEU A 780 -0.61 -0.04 -7.42
CA LEU A 780 -1.82 -0.80 -7.14
C LEU A 780 -3.07 0.01 -7.50
N ALA A 781 -3.90 -0.62 -8.33
CA ALA A 781 -5.25 -0.17 -8.64
C ALA A 781 -6.11 -1.38 -9.01
N ALA A 782 -6.42 -2.24 -8.03
CA ALA A 782 -7.16 -3.46 -8.31
C ALA A 782 -8.62 -3.17 -8.73
N ASP A 783 -9.18 -4.08 -9.51
CA ASP A 783 -10.45 -3.95 -10.26
C ASP A 783 -10.50 -2.76 -11.23
N ASN A 784 -9.32 -2.25 -11.62
CA ASN A 784 -9.15 -1.30 -12.72
C ASN A 784 -8.55 -2.01 -13.95
N ASP A 785 -9.17 -1.83 -15.11
CA ASP A 785 -8.79 -2.44 -16.38
C ASP A 785 -7.69 -1.70 -17.16
N ALA A 786 -7.30 -0.49 -16.73
CA ALA A 786 -6.02 0.09 -17.12
C ALA A 786 -5.44 0.94 -15.96
N PRO A 787 -4.82 0.28 -14.98
CA PRO A 787 -4.34 0.91 -13.74
C PRO A 787 -3.31 2.00 -14.02
N PHE A 788 -2.40 1.81 -14.99
CA PHE A 788 -1.37 2.80 -15.31
C PHE A 788 -1.87 4.04 -16.05
N ALA A 789 -3.04 4.00 -16.67
CA ALA A 789 -3.69 5.22 -17.14
C ALA A 789 -4.24 6.02 -15.95
N ALA A 790 -4.84 5.37 -14.95
CA ALA A 790 -5.26 6.06 -13.73
C ALA A 790 -4.07 6.72 -13.00
N LYS A 791 -2.94 6.01 -12.90
CA LYS A 791 -1.70 6.56 -12.31
C LYS A 791 -1.02 7.60 -13.20
N GLY A 792 -1.08 7.45 -14.52
CA GLY A 792 -0.56 8.42 -15.48
C GLY A 792 -1.23 9.79 -15.33
N HIS A 793 -2.55 9.82 -15.15
CA HIS A 793 -3.27 11.05 -14.82
C HIS A 793 -2.79 11.65 -13.50
N ILE A 794 -2.70 10.86 -12.42
CA ILE A 794 -2.24 11.34 -11.11
C ILE A 794 -0.84 11.98 -11.21
N VAL A 795 0.11 11.32 -11.88
CA VAL A 795 1.49 11.80 -12.04
C VAL A 795 1.54 13.10 -12.85
N ALA A 796 0.78 13.20 -13.94
CA ALA A 796 0.73 14.41 -14.76
C ALA A 796 0.12 15.61 -13.99
N THR A 797 -0.98 15.39 -13.29
CA THR A 797 -1.64 16.41 -12.46
C THR A 797 -0.76 16.83 -11.28
N ALA A 798 -0.13 15.87 -10.60
CA ALA A 798 0.74 16.12 -9.44
C ALA A 798 1.97 16.95 -9.79
N PHE A 799 2.68 16.56 -10.85
CA PHE A 799 4.03 17.04 -11.12
C PHE A 799 4.17 17.94 -12.35
N LEU A 800 3.17 17.97 -13.24
CA LEU A 800 3.18 18.81 -14.46
C LEU A 800 2.02 19.82 -14.50
N GLY A 801 1.02 19.70 -13.62
CA GLY A 801 -0.18 20.53 -13.67
C GLY A 801 -0.96 20.35 -14.98
N ILE A 802 -1.00 19.10 -15.48
CA ILE A 802 -1.67 18.71 -16.74
C ILE A 802 -2.83 17.78 -16.41
N GLU A 803 -4.04 18.18 -16.77
CA GLU A 803 -5.26 17.42 -16.52
C GLU A 803 -5.51 16.34 -17.58
N LEU A 804 -5.71 15.10 -17.12
CA LEU A 804 -5.86 13.89 -17.94
C LEU A 804 -7.02 12.99 -17.49
N GLN A 805 -7.80 13.37 -16.48
CA GLN A 805 -8.90 12.56 -15.96
C GLN A 805 -9.94 12.27 -17.05
N CYS A 806 -10.34 13.29 -17.82
CA CYS A 806 -11.26 13.13 -18.95
C CYS A 806 -10.65 12.28 -20.08
N ALA A 807 -9.32 12.34 -20.26
CA ALA A 807 -8.56 11.59 -21.25
C ALA A 807 -8.57 10.06 -21.02
N ARG A 808 -9.28 9.57 -19.99
CA ARG A 808 -9.50 8.14 -19.77
C ARG A 808 -10.33 7.48 -20.86
N CYS A 809 -11.47 8.10 -21.20
CA CYS A 809 -12.49 7.48 -22.07
C CYS A 809 -12.68 8.20 -23.41
N HIS A 810 -12.25 9.45 -23.52
CA HIS A 810 -12.39 10.30 -24.70
C HIS A 810 -11.34 11.42 -24.64
N ASP A 811 -11.10 12.15 -25.72
CA ASP A 811 -10.28 13.36 -25.68
C ASP A 811 -10.90 14.42 -24.77
N SER A 812 -10.07 15.20 -24.06
CA SER A 812 -10.57 16.18 -23.12
C SER A 812 -11.41 17.25 -23.82
N PRO A 813 -12.67 17.50 -23.40
CA PRO A 813 -13.50 18.56 -23.97
C PRO A 813 -13.06 19.95 -23.48
N TYR A 814 -12.34 20.01 -22.36
CA TYR A 814 -11.91 21.24 -21.71
C TYR A 814 -10.42 21.51 -21.94
N HIS A 815 -9.59 20.48 -22.07
CA HIS A 815 -8.13 20.60 -22.21
C HIS A 815 -7.66 20.26 -23.63
N SER A 816 -6.40 20.55 -23.92
CA SER A 816 -5.68 20.16 -25.15
C SER A 816 -5.30 18.69 -25.17
N THR A 817 -5.40 18.02 -24.02
CA THR A 817 -5.00 16.62 -23.81
C THR A 817 -5.94 15.63 -24.47
N LYS A 818 -5.35 14.60 -25.07
CA LYS A 818 -6.03 13.54 -25.80
C LYS A 818 -5.99 12.23 -25.04
N GLN A 819 -6.92 11.33 -25.37
CA GLN A 819 -6.92 9.97 -24.87
C GLN A 819 -5.58 9.27 -25.16
N LYS A 820 -5.03 9.49 -26.36
CA LYS A 820 -3.70 9.00 -26.75
C LYS A 820 -2.58 9.42 -25.81
N ASP A 821 -2.61 10.65 -25.30
CA ASP A 821 -1.55 11.15 -24.42
C ASP A 821 -1.50 10.36 -23.11
N LEU A 822 -2.68 10.12 -22.51
CA LEU A 822 -2.79 9.32 -21.28
C LEU A 822 -2.33 7.88 -21.47
N TYR A 823 -2.75 7.22 -22.56
CA TYR A 823 -2.35 5.84 -22.83
C TYR A 823 -0.88 5.72 -23.24
N SER A 824 -0.27 6.79 -23.78
CA SER A 824 1.17 6.82 -24.04
C SER A 824 1.96 6.83 -22.72
N LEU A 825 1.52 7.61 -21.72
CA LEU A 825 2.10 7.54 -20.37
C LEU A 825 1.90 6.17 -19.72
N ALA A 826 0.70 5.59 -19.88
CA ALA A 826 0.40 4.26 -19.36
C ALA A 826 1.34 3.20 -19.97
N ALA A 827 1.61 3.28 -21.28
CA ALA A 827 2.55 2.41 -21.97
C ALA A 827 3.99 2.56 -21.46
N MET A 828 4.45 3.80 -21.24
CA MET A 828 5.76 4.06 -20.64
C MET A 828 5.85 3.47 -19.23
N MET A 829 4.83 3.68 -18.40
CA MET A 829 4.78 3.15 -17.04
C MET A 829 4.65 1.61 -17.02
N GLU A 830 3.95 0.98 -17.97
CA GLU A 830 3.83 -0.48 -18.03
C GLU A 830 5.04 -1.18 -18.67
N ARG A 831 5.95 -0.42 -19.30
CA ARG A 831 7.14 -0.92 -20.04
C ARG A 831 6.82 -1.70 -21.32
N LYS A 832 5.67 -1.43 -21.92
CA LYS A 832 5.24 -2.10 -23.15
C LYS A 832 4.12 -1.31 -23.82
N THR A 833 3.84 -1.63 -25.07
CA THR A 833 2.61 -1.21 -25.75
C THR A 833 1.39 -1.67 -24.96
N VAL A 834 0.44 -0.77 -24.73
CA VAL A 834 -0.84 -1.05 -24.06
C VAL A 834 -1.98 -0.97 -25.06
N THR A 835 -3.12 -1.54 -24.71
CA THR A 835 -4.34 -1.46 -25.52
C THR A 835 -5.44 -0.75 -24.76
N VAL A 836 -6.23 0.07 -25.44
CA VAL A 836 -7.38 0.75 -24.83
C VAL A 836 -8.47 -0.27 -24.47
N PRO A 837 -8.86 -0.42 -23.18
CA PRO A 837 -9.93 -1.33 -22.79
C PRO A 837 -11.28 -0.91 -23.40
N PRO A 838 -12.16 -1.85 -23.76
CA PRO A 838 -13.50 -1.52 -24.27
C PRO A 838 -14.37 -0.69 -23.31
N THR A 839 -14.12 -0.81 -22.02
CA THR A 839 -14.73 -0.04 -20.92
C THR A 839 -14.21 1.39 -20.82
N SER A 840 -13.07 1.69 -21.45
CA SER A 840 -12.44 3.00 -21.47
C SER A 840 -12.67 3.71 -22.80
N THR A 841 -13.87 3.55 -23.37
CA THR A 841 -14.36 4.32 -24.51
C THR A 841 -15.82 4.70 -24.26
N VAL A 842 -16.25 5.83 -24.80
CA VAL A 842 -17.68 6.15 -24.84
C VAL A 842 -18.35 5.30 -25.93
N PRO A 843 -19.47 4.60 -25.65
CA PRO A 843 -20.15 3.77 -26.66
C PRO A 843 -20.70 4.59 -27.83
N ALA A 844 -20.68 4.02 -29.05
CA ALA A 844 -21.14 4.69 -30.27
C ALA A 844 -22.58 5.22 -30.17
N GLY A 845 -23.49 4.47 -29.53
CA GLY A 845 -24.88 4.88 -29.32
C GLY A 845 -25.06 6.18 -28.52
N PHE A 846 -24.04 6.64 -27.77
CA PHE A 846 -24.05 7.96 -27.13
C PHE A 846 -24.09 9.11 -28.15
N PHE A 847 -23.52 8.89 -29.34
CA PHE A 847 -23.43 9.89 -30.41
C PHE A 847 -24.60 9.86 -31.40
N GLU A 848 -25.42 8.80 -31.41
CA GLU A 848 -26.51 8.60 -32.38
C GLU A 848 -27.80 9.37 -32.05
N LYS A 849 -27.97 9.86 -30.81
CA LYS A 849 -29.18 10.56 -30.34
C LYS A 849 -28.86 11.95 -29.77
N LYS A 850 -28.47 12.91 -30.60
CA LYS A 850 -28.21 14.28 -30.13
C LYS A 850 -28.81 15.36 -31.02
N ASP A 851 -29.48 16.33 -30.38
CA ASP A 851 -29.94 17.57 -30.99
C ASP A 851 -28.80 18.59 -31.21
N ARG A 852 -27.59 18.33 -30.68
CA ARG A 852 -26.36 19.16 -30.82
C ARG A 852 -25.11 18.32 -30.94
N GLU A 853 -24.08 18.86 -31.59
CA GLU A 853 -22.76 18.23 -31.66
C GLU A 853 -22.15 17.99 -30.27
N SER A 854 -21.43 16.88 -30.15
CA SER A 854 -20.82 16.44 -28.89
C SER A 854 -19.54 17.22 -28.59
N LEU A 855 -19.40 17.73 -27.37
CA LEU A 855 -18.16 18.40 -26.90
C LEU A 855 -16.98 17.42 -26.75
N ILE A 856 -17.26 16.13 -26.61
CA ILE A 856 -16.26 15.07 -26.47
C ILE A 856 -16.05 14.35 -27.79
N LYS A 857 -14.81 13.96 -28.07
CA LYS A 857 -14.41 13.15 -29.24
C LYS A 857 -13.71 11.90 -28.75
N VAL A 858 -14.05 10.74 -29.32
CA VAL A 858 -13.32 9.49 -29.08
C VAL A 858 -12.42 9.26 -30.29
N THR A 859 -11.12 9.42 -30.12
CA THR A 859 -10.14 9.27 -31.20
C THR A 859 -9.49 7.89 -31.24
N LEU A 860 -9.50 7.15 -30.14
CA LEU A 860 -8.99 5.78 -30.10
C LEU A 860 -10.12 4.76 -30.16
N GLN A 861 -9.90 3.68 -30.91
CA GLN A 861 -10.81 2.55 -30.95
C GLN A 861 -10.54 1.57 -29.80
N PRO A 862 -11.55 0.81 -29.34
CA PRO A 862 -11.32 -0.31 -28.43
C PRO A 862 -10.25 -1.26 -28.96
N LYS A 863 -9.33 -1.68 -28.08
CA LYS A 863 -8.17 -2.54 -28.36
C LYS A 863 -7.10 -1.93 -29.26
N GLU A 864 -7.19 -0.64 -29.60
CA GLU A 864 -6.13 0.05 -30.32
C GLU A 864 -4.84 0.04 -29.49
N ALA A 865 -3.72 -0.27 -30.15
CA ALA A 865 -2.41 -0.42 -29.55
C ALA A 865 -1.66 0.92 -29.49
N ILE A 866 -1.21 1.30 -28.30
CA ILE A 866 -0.51 2.57 -28.04
C ILE A 866 0.89 2.28 -27.51
N ALA A 867 1.90 2.74 -28.26
CA ALA A 867 3.30 2.56 -27.92
C ALA A 867 3.76 3.56 -26.83
N PRO A 868 4.79 3.21 -26.03
CA PRO A 868 5.41 4.13 -25.08
C PRO A 868 5.95 5.38 -25.80
N THR A 869 5.33 6.54 -25.55
CA THR A 869 5.71 7.81 -26.19
C THR A 869 5.53 8.96 -25.20
N TRP A 870 6.43 9.93 -25.22
CA TRP A 870 6.30 11.17 -24.45
C TRP A 870 5.48 12.23 -25.22
N PRO A 871 4.29 12.63 -24.73
CA PRO A 871 3.43 13.55 -25.48
C PRO A 871 3.63 15.03 -25.13
N PHE A 872 4.36 15.37 -24.05
CA PHE A 872 4.35 16.72 -23.48
C PHE A 872 5.62 17.54 -23.71
N ALA A 873 6.39 17.24 -24.75
CA ALA A 873 7.62 17.97 -25.04
C ALA A 873 7.39 19.48 -25.22
N ALA A 874 6.34 19.87 -25.95
CA ALA A 874 6.00 21.28 -26.17
C ALA A 874 5.59 22.01 -24.88
N THR A 875 4.82 21.34 -24.00
CA THR A 875 4.30 21.93 -22.76
C THR A 875 5.38 22.02 -21.66
N THR A 876 6.30 21.06 -21.63
CA THR A 876 7.32 20.95 -20.56
C THR A 876 8.67 21.54 -20.93
N GLY A 877 8.93 21.76 -22.23
CA GLY A 877 10.25 22.14 -22.74
C GLY A 877 11.26 20.98 -22.76
N CYS A 878 10.84 19.76 -22.39
CA CYS A 878 11.70 18.58 -22.29
C CYS A 878 11.36 17.59 -23.40
N ALA A 879 12.22 17.50 -24.41
CA ALA A 879 12.09 16.54 -25.49
C ALA A 879 12.62 15.16 -25.08
N ASP A 880 12.07 14.11 -25.71
CA ASP A 880 12.56 12.75 -25.53
C ASP A 880 13.73 12.47 -26.47
N ASP A 881 14.95 12.78 -26.02
CA ASP A 881 16.18 12.65 -26.80
C ASP A 881 17.37 12.08 -25.99
N PRO A 882 18.49 11.70 -26.64
CA PRO A 882 19.63 11.06 -25.97
C PRO A 882 20.35 11.92 -24.92
N SER A 883 20.12 13.24 -24.88
CA SER A 883 20.72 14.12 -23.85
C SER A 883 20.25 13.79 -22.44
N LEU A 884 19.13 13.07 -22.29
CA LEU A 884 18.61 12.60 -21.01
C LEU A 884 19.28 11.32 -20.51
N ASP A 885 19.93 10.55 -21.38
CA ASP A 885 20.51 9.24 -21.05
C ASP A 885 21.49 9.28 -19.85
N PRO A 886 22.34 10.30 -19.68
CA PRO A 886 23.23 10.41 -18.50
C PRO A 886 22.52 10.51 -17.15
N LEU A 887 21.23 10.85 -17.14
CA LEU A 887 20.39 11.00 -15.95
C LEU A 887 19.71 9.69 -15.51
N MET A 888 19.93 8.59 -16.25
CA MET A 888 19.32 7.27 -16.04
C MET A 888 20.38 6.19 -15.78
N LYS A 889 19.99 5.14 -15.06
CA LYS A 889 20.75 3.89 -14.95
C LYS A 889 20.44 2.94 -16.11
N LYS A 890 19.19 2.90 -16.59
CA LYS A 890 18.77 2.09 -17.75
C LYS A 890 17.99 2.94 -18.77
N PRO A 891 18.67 3.61 -19.71
CA PRO A 891 18.03 4.48 -20.70
C PRO A 891 16.96 3.79 -21.58
N ASP A 892 17.06 2.48 -21.77
CA ASP A 892 16.09 1.67 -22.54
C ASP A 892 14.83 1.27 -21.73
N ASP A 893 14.80 1.49 -20.41
CA ASP A 893 13.60 1.27 -19.59
C ASP A 893 12.64 2.45 -19.74
N SER A 894 11.53 2.26 -20.47
CA SER A 894 10.57 3.34 -20.72
C SER A 894 9.95 3.93 -19.45
N ARG A 895 9.90 3.19 -18.34
CA ARG A 895 9.39 3.71 -17.05
C ARG A 895 10.42 4.62 -16.39
N GLU A 896 11.70 4.26 -16.45
CA GLU A 896 12.80 5.13 -15.97
C GLU A 896 12.94 6.37 -16.86
N ARG A 897 12.72 6.20 -18.16
CA ARG A 897 12.67 7.30 -19.13
C ARG A 897 11.53 8.27 -18.84
N LEU A 898 10.32 7.76 -18.55
CA LEU A 898 9.20 8.59 -18.07
C LEU A 898 9.55 9.35 -16.78
N ALA A 899 10.13 8.66 -15.80
CA ALA A 899 10.55 9.30 -14.55
C ALA A 899 11.54 10.45 -14.81
N THR A 900 12.50 10.25 -15.71
CA THR A 900 13.48 11.25 -16.10
C THR A 900 12.85 12.40 -16.88
N LEU A 901 11.98 12.15 -17.85
CA LEU A 901 11.28 13.19 -18.61
C LEU A 901 10.47 14.13 -17.70
N ILE A 902 9.93 13.62 -16.60
CA ILE A 902 9.26 14.44 -15.58
C ILE A 902 10.26 15.21 -14.73
N THR A 903 11.34 14.58 -14.28
CA THR A 903 12.20 15.12 -13.22
C THR A 903 13.49 15.78 -13.71
N ALA A 904 13.74 15.77 -15.02
CA ALA A 904 14.94 16.35 -15.62
C ALA A 904 14.95 17.89 -15.45
N PRO A 905 16.12 18.52 -15.29
CA PRO A 905 16.22 19.97 -15.17
C PRO A 905 15.67 20.72 -16.40
N GLN A 906 15.73 20.09 -17.59
CA GLN A 906 15.14 20.60 -18.83
C GLN A 906 13.62 20.74 -18.76
N ASN A 907 12.94 19.94 -17.91
CA ASN A 907 11.51 20.06 -17.67
C ASN A 907 11.23 21.20 -16.68
N VAL A 908 11.08 22.41 -17.19
CA VAL A 908 10.82 23.60 -16.36
C VAL A 908 9.46 23.53 -15.64
N ARG A 909 8.52 22.74 -16.16
CA ARG A 909 7.18 22.59 -15.58
C ARG A 909 7.24 21.89 -14.23
N PHE A 910 8.09 20.89 -14.09
CA PHE A 910 8.26 20.14 -12.84
C PHE A 910 8.65 21.04 -11.66
N ALA A 911 9.72 21.82 -11.81
CA ALA A 911 10.18 22.74 -10.77
C ALA A 911 9.12 23.81 -10.47
N ASN A 912 8.51 24.40 -11.51
CA ASN A 912 7.47 25.43 -11.35
C ASN A 912 6.25 24.91 -10.59
N VAL A 913 5.77 23.69 -10.90
CA VAL A 913 4.62 23.09 -10.23
C VAL A 913 4.91 22.81 -8.76
N LEU A 914 6.10 22.28 -8.44
CA LEU A 914 6.49 22.04 -7.06
C LEU A 914 6.67 23.33 -6.26
N VAL A 915 7.32 24.34 -6.83
CA VAL A 915 7.44 25.67 -6.23
C VAL A 915 6.07 26.28 -5.97
N ASN A 916 5.15 26.21 -6.93
CA ASN A 916 3.79 26.70 -6.76
C ASN A 916 3.04 25.99 -5.62
N ARG A 917 3.20 24.67 -5.51
CA ARG A 917 2.57 23.86 -4.45
C ARG A 917 3.12 24.21 -3.06
N VAL A 918 4.45 24.33 -2.90
CA VAL A 918 5.08 24.72 -1.64
C VAL A 918 4.70 26.15 -1.26
N TRP A 919 4.78 27.09 -2.22
CA TRP A 919 4.35 28.47 -2.04
C TRP A 919 2.90 28.56 -1.59
N ARG A 920 2.00 27.88 -2.31
CA ARG A 920 0.57 27.83 -1.97
C ARG A 920 0.34 27.26 -0.57
N ARG A 921 1.09 26.23 -0.17
CA ARG A 921 0.94 25.65 1.17
C ARG A 921 1.30 26.64 2.27
N LEU A 922 2.37 27.42 2.11
CA LEU A 922 2.86 28.37 3.13
C LEU A 922 2.18 29.75 3.08
N ILE A 923 1.78 30.22 1.91
CA ILE A 923 1.19 31.55 1.70
C ILE A 923 -0.34 31.48 1.59
N GLY A 924 -0.89 30.33 1.21
CA GLY A 924 -2.33 30.05 1.09
C GLY A 924 -2.94 30.26 -0.30
N ALA A 925 -2.19 30.82 -1.25
CA ALA A 925 -2.55 30.89 -2.66
C ALA A 925 -1.30 30.71 -3.54
N GLY A 926 -1.45 30.01 -4.66
CA GLY A 926 -0.41 29.76 -5.64
C GLY A 926 -0.13 30.94 -6.55
N PHE A 927 1.06 30.94 -7.17
CA PHE A 927 1.35 31.76 -8.34
C PHE A 927 0.36 31.48 -9.48
N VAL A 928 0.04 30.20 -9.68
CA VAL A 928 -0.99 29.68 -10.58
C VAL A 928 -2.05 28.97 -9.75
N GLU A 929 -3.33 29.30 -9.98
CA GLU A 929 -4.48 28.64 -9.36
C GLU A 929 -5.45 28.20 -10.47
N PRO A 930 -6.00 26.98 -10.39
CA PRO A 930 -5.75 25.96 -9.37
C PRO A 930 -4.36 25.30 -9.50
N ALA A 931 -3.80 24.78 -8.40
CA ALA A 931 -2.43 24.21 -8.40
C ALA A 931 -2.26 22.95 -9.27
N HIS A 932 -3.35 22.27 -9.62
CA HIS A 932 -3.37 20.99 -10.32
C HIS A 932 -3.68 21.10 -11.82
N ASP A 933 -4.24 22.22 -12.27
CA ASP A 933 -4.54 22.51 -13.67
C ASP A 933 -4.04 23.89 -14.04
N TRP A 934 -3.10 23.92 -14.98
CA TRP A 934 -2.40 25.12 -15.42
C TRP A 934 -2.70 25.44 -16.88
N GLU A 935 -3.52 24.65 -17.59
CA GLU A 935 -3.93 25.01 -18.95
C GLU A 935 -4.82 26.25 -18.87
N GLY A 936 -4.52 27.30 -19.64
CA GLY A 936 -5.25 28.58 -19.59
C GLY A 936 -4.93 29.49 -18.38
N HIS A 937 -4.13 29.04 -17.41
CA HIS A 937 -3.87 29.80 -16.19
C HIS A 937 -2.44 30.36 -16.16
N ALA A 938 -2.32 31.69 -16.11
CA ALA A 938 -1.04 32.39 -16.06
C ALA A 938 -0.49 32.51 -14.63
N ALA A 939 0.84 32.50 -14.50
CA ALA A 939 1.49 32.78 -13.22
C ALA A 939 1.41 34.28 -12.89
N SER A 940 0.94 34.60 -11.69
CA SER A 940 0.90 35.98 -11.19
C SER A 940 2.28 36.65 -11.09
N HIS A 941 3.33 35.89 -10.77
CA HIS A 941 4.70 36.39 -10.62
C HIS A 941 5.68 35.46 -11.35
N PRO A 942 5.72 35.52 -12.70
CA PRO A 942 6.49 34.57 -13.51
C PRO A 942 8.00 34.66 -13.23
N GLU A 943 8.51 35.87 -12.99
CA GLU A 943 9.92 36.13 -12.63
C GLU A 943 10.30 35.51 -11.28
N LEU A 944 9.54 35.80 -10.22
CA LEU A 944 9.76 35.21 -8.89
C LEU A 944 9.66 33.68 -8.91
N MET A 945 8.64 33.13 -9.58
CA MET A 945 8.47 31.68 -9.69
C MET A 945 9.66 31.06 -10.42
N THR A 946 10.12 31.66 -11.53
CA THR A 946 11.29 31.19 -12.28
C THR A 946 12.55 31.24 -11.42
N TRP A 947 12.74 32.31 -10.64
CA TRP A 947 13.85 32.43 -9.71
C TRP A 947 13.81 31.35 -8.62
N LEU A 948 12.67 31.15 -7.96
CA LEU A 948 12.49 30.09 -6.96
C LEU A 948 12.71 28.69 -7.54
N SER A 949 12.22 28.42 -8.75
CA SER A 949 12.43 27.15 -9.45
C SER A 949 13.90 26.89 -9.76
N ARG A 950 14.65 27.94 -10.13
CA ARG A 950 16.08 27.85 -10.34
C ARG A 950 16.83 27.55 -9.03
N GLU A 951 16.46 28.21 -7.93
CA GLU A 951 17.03 27.92 -6.61
C GLU A 951 16.73 26.49 -6.17
N PHE A 952 15.50 26.02 -6.40
CA PHE A 952 15.09 24.65 -6.10
C PHE A 952 15.87 23.60 -6.91
N VAL A 953 16.08 23.82 -8.22
CA VAL A 953 16.91 22.91 -9.03
C VAL A 953 18.37 22.96 -8.58
N SER A 954 18.90 24.16 -8.29
CA SER A 954 20.31 24.36 -7.93
C SER A 954 20.66 23.79 -6.55
N SER A 955 19.70 23.75 -5.62
CA SER A 955 19.84 23.07 -4.32
C SER A 955 19.80 21.54 -4.42
N GLY A 956 19.59 20.98 -5.62
CA GLY A 956 19.37 19.53 -5.79
C GLY A 956 17.94 19.11 -5.44
N TYR A 957 16.95 19.95 -5.69
CA TYR A 957 15.53 19.70 -5.42
C TYR A 957 15.21 19.52 -3.92
N ASP A 958 15.89 20.28 -3.05
CA ASP A 958 15.64 20.27 -1.60
C ASP A 958 14.39 21.10 -1.24
N LEU A 959 13.34 20.43 -0.76
CA LEU A 959 12.09 21.07 -0.33
C LEU A 959 12.25 21.94 0.91
N LYS A 960 13.08 21.53 1.87
CA LYS A 960 13.29 22.27 3.12
C LYS A 960 14.04 23.57 2.85
N GLN A 961 15.00 23.57 1.92
CA GLN A 961 15.69 24.78 1.48
C GLN A 961 14.74 25.77 0.78
N LEU A 962 13.83 25.26 -0.06
CA LEU A 962 12.78 26.08 -0.69
C LEU A 962 11.81 26.66 0.37
N ALA A 963 11.36 25.84 1.32
CA ALA A 963 10.50 26.29 2.41
C ALA A 963 11.20 27.36 3.27
N ARG A 964 12.50 27.17 3.58
CA ARG A 964 13.33 28.15 4.29
C ARG A 964 13.31 29.52 3.61
N LEU A 965 13.58 29.57 2.30
CA LEU A 965 13.55 30.80 1.51
C LEU A 965 12.19 31.52 1.60
N ILE A 966 11.09 30.78 1.62
CA ILE A 966 9.75 31.38 1.72
C ILE A 966 9.50 31.87 3.15
N MET A 967 9.79 31.05 4.16
CA MET A 967 9.49 31.34 5.56
C MET A 967 10.31 32.50 6.16
N THR A 968 11.51 32.77 5.61
CA THR A 968 12.33 33.91 6.06
C THR A 968 11.97 35.24 5.39
N SER A 969 11.02 35.26 4.45
CA SER A 969 10.53 36.50 3.83
C SER A 969 9.71 37.36 4.80
N ASP A 970 9.63 38.65 4.52
CA ASP A 970 8.70 39.54 5.23
C ASP A 970 7.26 39.13 4.90
N LEU A 971 6.94 38.79 3.65
CA LEU A 971 5.62 38.29 3.24
C LEU A 971 5.11 37.19 4.19
N TYR A 972 5.87 36.12 4.39
CA TYR A 972 5.45 35.00 5.25
C TYR A 972 5.21 35.43 6.70
N GLN A 973 5.85 36.49 7.16
CA GLN A 973 5.77 36.98 8.54
C GLN A 973 4.72 38.09 8.73
N ARG A 974 4.02 38.52 7.68
CA ARG A 974 2.98 39.55 7.76
C ARG A 974 1.63 39.01 8.26
N GLU A 975 0.80 39.89 8.80
CA GLU A 975 -0.59 39.56 9.15
C GLU A 975 -1.34 38.96 7.96
N ALA A 976 -2.03 37.83 8.18
CA ALA A 976 -2.79 37.15 7.15
C ALA A 976 -4.13 37.87 6.91
N ARG A 977 -4.23 38.58 5.78
CA ARG A 977 -5.46 39.26 5.33
C ARG A 977 -5.57 39.34 3.81
N GLY A 978 -4.77 38.55 3.10
CA GLY A 978 -4.77 38.48 1.64
C GLY A 978 -6.08 37.93 1.09
N ALA A 979 -6.42 38.35 -0.13
CA ALA A 979 -7.48 37.79 -0.97
C ALA A 979 -6.90 37.25 -2.30
N ASN A 980 -5.67 36.75 -2.24
CA ASN A 980 -4.88 36.30 -3.37
C ASN A 980 -5.50 35.08 -4.07
N ARG A 981 -6.20 34.20 -3.33
CA ARG A 981 -6.73 32.94 -3.90
C ARG A 981 -7.79 33.18 -4.99
N THR A 982 -8.60 34.22 -4.83
CA THR A 982 -9.67 34.59 -5.77
C THR A 982 -9.30 35.74 -6.71
N ALA A 983 -8.19 36.44 -6.44
CA ALA A 983 -7.70 37.50 -7.32
C ALA A 983 -7.18 36.93 -8.65
N GLU A 984 -7.44 37.64 -9.75
CA GLU A 984 -6.83 37.35 -11.05
C GLU A 984 -5.29 37.46 -10.99
N PRO A 985 -4.53 36.74 -11.84
CA PRO A 985 -3.06 36.74 -11.80
C PRO A 985 -2.42 38.14 -11.82
N GLU A 986 -2.99 39.09 -12.56
CA GLU A 986 -2.49 40.46 -12.68
C GLU A 986 -2.72 41.27 -11.39
N LEU A 987 -3.79 40.97 -10.65
CA LEU A 987 -4.19 41.63 -9.40
C LEU A 987 -3.70 40.91 -8.14
N ARG A 988 -3.13 39.72 -8.29
CA ARG A 988 -2.50 38.98 -7.20
C ARG A 988 -1.11 39.56 -6.93
N PHE A 989 -0.97 40.36 -5.88
CA PHE A 989 0.28 41.04 -5.50
C PHE A 989 1.04 40.40 -4.33
N PHE A 990 0.39 39.50 -3.57
CA PHE A 990 0.94 38.95 -2.33
C PHE A 990 1.46 40.04 -1.37
N ALA A 991 0.69 41.09 -1.15
CA ALA A 991 0.99 42.08 -0.10
C ALA A 991 0.96 41.44 1.30
N ALA A 992 0.14 40.39 1.46
CA ALA A 992 -0.08 39.60 2.67
C ALA A 992 -0.35 38.12 2.32
N PRO A 993 -0.10 37.17 3.24
CA PRO A 993 -0.59 35.80 3.14
C PRO A 993 -2.12 35.71 3.22
N GLU A 994 -2.69 34.60 2.74
CA GLU A 994 -4.11 34.27 2.93
C GLU A 994 -4.40 33.85 4.37
N GLN A 995 -5.61 34.14 4.82
CA GLN A 995 -6.14 33.54 6.05
C GLN A 995 -6.38 32.05 5.83
N ARG A 996 -5.77 31.22 6.69
CA ARG A 996 -5.85 29.76 6.59
C ARG A 996 -6.45 29.17 7.86
N ARG A 997 -7.37 28.22 7.66
CA ARG A 997 -7.84 27.34 8.72
C ARG A 997 -6.92 26.14 8.82
N LEU A 998 -6.86 25.55 10.02
CA LEU A 998 -6.15 24.30 10.21
C LEU A 998 -6.82 23.18 9.41
N THR A 999 -6.00 22.33 8.82
CA THR A 999 -6.44 21.05 8.23
C THR A 999 -6.98 20.12 9.31
N ALA A 1000 -7.79 19.14 8.93
CA ALA A 1000 -8.31 18.11 9.84
C ALA A 1000 -7.22 17.45 10.69
N GLU A 1001 -6.09 17.10 10.07
CA GLU A 1001 -4.94 16.50 10.74
C GLU A 1001 -4.32 17.46 11.75
N GLN A 1002 -4.11 18.73 11.37
CA GLN A 1002 -3.61 19.75 12.30
C GLN A 1002 -4.56 19.96 13.48
N VAL A 1003 -5.88 20.00 13.26
CA VAL A 1003 -6.85 20.14 14.36
C VAL A 1003 -6.73 18.97 15.33
N LEU A 1004 -6.76 17.73 14.83
CA LEU A 1004 -6.70 16.54 15.67
C LEU A 1004 -5.34 16.42 16.39
N ASP A 1005 -4.24 16.50 15.65
CA ASP A 1005 -2.89 16.34 16.21
C ASP A 1005 -2.57 17.47 17.20
N SER A 1006 -3.07 18.69 16.96
CA SER A 1006 -2.94 19.81 17.92
C SER A 1006 -3.70 19.58 19.22
N LEU A 1007 -4.90 18.97 19.18
CA LEU A 1007 -5.65 18.61 20.38
C LEU A 1007 -4.88 17.61 21.26
N TYR A 1008 -4.29 16.58 20.65
CA TYR A 1008 -3.47 15.60 21.36
C TYR A 1008 -2.15 16.20 21.86
N ALA A 1009 -1.44 16.96 21.02
CA ALA A 1009 -0.17 17.58 21.39
C ALA A 1009 -0.33 18.59 22.53
N ALA A 1010 -1.33 19.49 22.46
CA ALA A 1010 -1.54 20.52 23.47
C ALA A 1010 -2.01 19.95 24.82
N SER A 1011 -2.79 18.85 24.80
CA SER A 1011 -3.23 18.15 26.02
C SER A 1011 -2.18 17.18 26.60
N GLY A 1012 -1.05 16.96 25.91
CA GLY A 1012 -0.02 16.02 26.31
C GLY A 1012 -0.47 14.55 26.24
N LYS A 1013 -1.46 14.24 25.39
CA LYS A 1013 -2.00 12.89 25.20
C LYS A 1013 -1.49 12.27 23.90
N THR A 1014 -1.42 10.96 23.86
CA THR A 1014 -1.18 10.21 22.63
C THR A 1014 -2.49 9.66 22.08
N ILE A 1015 -2.58 9.50 20.76
CA ILE A 1015 -3.68 8.77 20.12
C ILE A 1015 -3.61 7.30 20.60
N ASP A 1016 -4.62 6.90 21.37
CA ASP A 1016 -4.78 5.57 21.96
C ASP A 1016 -6.04 4.89 21.39
N VAL A 1017 -5.92 4.40 20.16
CA VAL A 1017 -6.99 3.72 19.41
C VAL A 1017 -6.60 2.28 19.08
N GLU A 1018 -7.53 1.52 18.49
CA GLU A 1018 -7.29 0.17 18.00
C GLU A 1018 -6.24 0.13 16.86
N GLU A 1019 -5.64 -1.05 16.63
CA GLU A 1019 -4.86 -1.29 15.42
C GLU A 1019 -5.78 -1.28 14.20
N ILE A 1020 -5.37 -0.60 13.13
CA ILE A 1020 -6.14 -0.53 11.87
C ILE A 1020 -5.91 -1.82 11.07
N THR A 1021 -6.57 -2.88 11.54
CA THR A 1021 -6.59 -4.20 10.91
C THR A 1021 -7.81 -5.03 11.32
N PHE A 1022 -8.23 -5.97 10.47
CA PHE A 1022 -9.21 -7.01 10.82
C PHE A 1022 -8.58 -8.39 11.02
N ASP A 1023 -7.26 -8.53 10.86
CA ASP A 1023 -6.50 -9.78 11.00
C ASP A 1023 -5.33 -9.61 12.00
N PRO A 1024 -5.63 -9.32 13.28
CA PRO A 1024 -4.59 -9.12 14.30
C PRO A 1024 -3.82 -10.41 14.65
N ASP A 1025 -4.31 -11.58 14.23
CA ASP A 1025 -3.62 -12.87 14.38
C ASP A 1025 -2.61 -13.17 13.25
N GLY A 1026 -2.57 -12.35 12.20
CA GLY A 1026 -1.62 -12.50 11.09
C GLY A 1026 -1.83 -13.77 10.26
N ARG A 1027 -3.04 -14.36 10.32
CA ARG A 1027 -3.40 -15.59 9.61
C ARG A 1027 -3.69 -15.38 8.14
N ARG A 1028 -3.65 -14.13 7.65
CA ARG A 1028 -3.88 -13.79 6.27
C ARG A 1028 -2.67 -13.13 5.63
N PRO A 1029 -2.35 -13.48 4.37
CA PRO A 1029 -1.27 -12.84 3.64
C PRO A 1029 -1.63 -11.37 3.30
N PRO A 1030 -0.63 -10.48 3.16
CA PRO A 1030 -0.84 -9.05 2.86
C PRO A 1030 -1.67 -8.77 1.59
N ASN A 1031 -1.76 -9.72 0.66
CA ASN A 1031 -2.58 -9.60 -0.55
C ASN A 1031 -4.09 -9.77 -0.32
N THR A 1032 -4.49 -10.18 0.88
CA THR A 1032 -5.90 -10.36 1.26
C THR A 1032 -6.33 -9.44 2.39
N MET A 1033 -5.45 -9.15 3.33
CA MET A 1033 -5.70 -8.25 4.45
C MET A 1033 -4.50 -7.34 4.69
N ILE A 1034 -4.76 -6.07 4.97
CA ILE A 1034 -3.72 -5.08 5.30
C ILE A 1034 -3.77 -4.80 6.81
N SER A 1035 -2.60 -4.65 7.43
CA SER A 1035 -2.46 -3.97 8.72
C SER A 1035 -1.73 -2.65 8.46
N LEU A 1036 -2.31 -1.56 8.95
CA LEU A 1036 -1.71 -0.23 8.92
C LEU A 1036 -1.09 0.16 10.28
N GLY A 1037 -1.07 -0.76 11.25
CA GLY A 1037 -0.55 -0.52 12.58
C GLY A 1037 -1.49 0.29 13.47
N VAL A 1038 -0.98 0.75 14.62
CA VAL A 1038 -1.71 1.55 15.60
C VAL A 1038 -1.39 3.03 15.38
N PRO A 1039 -2.37 3.87 14.97
CA PRO A 1039 -2.14 5.27 14.67
C PRO A 1039 -1.58 6.06 15.85
N LYS A 1040 -0.58 6.90 15.58
CA LYS A 1040 0.04 7.89 16.46
C LYS A 1040 -0.07 9.31 15.93
N ARG A 1041 -0.51 9.46 14.69
CA ARG A 1041 -0.81 10.72 14.00
C ARG A 1041 -2.06 10.58 13.15
N ALA A 1042 -2.72 11.71 12.90
CA ALA A 1042 -3.92 11.78 12.07
C ALA A 1042 -3.71 11.19 10.65
N TRP A 1043 -2.55 11.41 10.04
CA TRP A 1043 -2.26 10.95 8.67
C TRP A 1043 -2.19 9.42 8.54
N GLU A 1044 -2.01 8.69 9.64
CA GLU A 1044 -1.94 7.23 9.68
C GLU A 1044 -3.31 6.56 9.59
N PHE A 1045 -4.40 7.32 9.71
CA PHE A 1045 -5.76 6.81 9.56
C PHE A 1045 -6.08 6.44 8.10
N ALA A 1046 -7.11 5.60 7.94
CA ALA A 1046 -7.58 5.07 6.67
C ALA A 1046 -9.10 4.94 6.66
N SER A 1047 -9.67 4.59 5.50
CA SER A 1047 -11.12 4.39 5.38
C SER A 1047 -11.62 3.27 6.31
N LEU A 1048 -12.59 3.60 7.17
CA LEU A 1048 -13.30 2.67 8.05
C LEU A 1048 -14.63 2.17 7.42
N SER A 1049 -14.81 2.35 6.11
CA SER A 1049 -16.08 2.16 5.41
C SER A 1049 -16.75 0.79 5.60
N ASN A 1050 -16.00 -0.26 5.94
CA ASN A 1050 -16.52 -1.60 6.13
C ASN A 1050 -17.20 -1.82 7.49
N GLU A 1051 -16.99 -0.94 8.47
CA GLU A 1051 -17.66 -1.02 9.78
C GLU A 1051 -19.18 -0.85 9.64
N ARG A 1052 -19.61 -0.01 8.70
CA ARG A 1052 -21.03 0.20 8.38
C ARG A 1052 -21.71 -1.10 7.91
N ASP A 1053 -21.01 -1.87 7.08
CA ASP A 1053 -21.55 -3.08 6.47
C ASP A 1053 -21.39 -4.30 7.41
N ARG A 1054 -20.45 -4.24 8.36
CA ARG A 1054 -20.16 -5.28 9.37
C ARG A 1054 -19.91 -4.66 10.75
N PRO A 1055 -20.95 -4.35 11.53
CA PRO A 1055 -20.79 -3.73 12.86
C PRO A 1055 -19.97 -4.54 13.86
N SER A 1056 -19.89 -5.87 13.70
CA SER A 1056 -19.00 -6.73 14.51
C SER A 1056 -17.52 -6.43 14.30
N LEU A 1057 -17.15 -5.79 13.19
CA LEU A 1057 -15.78 -5.37 12.90
C LEU A 1057 -15.56 -3.89 13.15
N SER A 1058 -16.40 -3.22 13.94
CA SER A 1058 -16.17 -1.81 14.27
C SER A 1058 -14.87 -1.62 15.05
N LEU A 1059 -14.26 -0.43 14.89
CA LEU A 1059 -13.12 0.05 15.67
C LEU A 1059 -13.55 1.33 16.39
N PRO A 1060 -14.32 1.23 17.49
CA PRO A 1060 -15.05 2.38 18.04
C PRO A 1060 -14.18 3.55 18.48
N LYS A 1061 -12.92 3.33 18.91
CA LYS A 1061 -12.04 4.47 19.23
C LYS A 1061 -11.49 5.11 17.94
N ALA A 1062 -11.08 4.31 16.96
CA ALA A 1062 -10.64 4.81 15.66
C ALA A 1062 -11.76 5.59 14.95
N GLN A 1063 -13.00 5.11 15.01
CA GLN A 1063 -14.18 5.80 14.47
C GLN A 1063 -14.40 7.16 15.11
N ALA A 1064 -14.29 7.26 16.44
CA ALA A 1064 -14.43 8.55 17.15
C ALA A 1064 -13.41 9.59 16.67
N VAL A 1065 -12.20 9.15 16.29
CA VAL A 1065 -11.18 10.02 15.70
C VAL A 1065 -11.48 10.36 14.25
N ALA A 1066 -11.87 9.38 13.44
CA ALA A 1066 -12.25 9.59 12.04
C ALA A 1066 -13.41 10.59 11.90
N ASP A 1067 -14.40 10.54 12.78
CA ASP A 1067 -15.53 11.48 12.81
C ASP A 1067 -15.06 12.95 12.95
N VAL A 1068 -14.03 13.18 13.78
CA VAL A 1068 -13.43 14.51 13.92
C VAL A 1068 -12.72 14.92 12.63
N LEU A 1069 -11.94 14.00 12.05
CA LEU A 1069 -11.24 14.28 10.81
C LEU A 1069 -12.22 14.65 9.68
N GLU A 1070 -13.28 13.86 9.49
CA GLU A 1070 -14.29 14.06 8.45
C GLU A 1070 -15.04 15.40 8.62
N ALA A 1071 -15.35 15.79 9.85
CA ALA A 1071 -15.98 17.09 10.14
C ALA A 1071 -15.12 18.30 9.68
N PHE A 1072 -13.80 18.12 9.62
CA PHE A 1072 -12.83 19.12 9.16
C PHE A 1072 -12.34 18.85 7.71
N GLY A 1073 -13.12 18.10 6.93
CA GLY A 1073 -12.91 17.92 5.49
C GLY A 1073 -11.90 16.84 5.11
N TRP A 1074 -11.46 15.99 6.04
CA TRP A 1074 -10.69 14.79 5.72
C TRP A 1074 -11.54 13.78 4.97
N THR A 1075 -10.90 13.03 4.07
CA THR A 1075 -11.53 11.90 3.38
C THR A 1075 -10.65 10.66 3.52
N GLY A 1076 -11.24 9.56 3.99
CA GLY A 1076 -10.55 8.26 4.08
C GLY A 1076 -10.43 7.54 2.74
N SER A 1077 -11.26 7.90 1.75
CA SER A 1077 -11.30 7.31 0.41
C SER A 1077 -10.88 8.34 -0.65
N ARG A 1078 -9.73 8.17 -1.30
CA ARG A 1078 -9.12 9.16 -2.21
C ARG A 1078 -8.87 8.59 -3.60
N GLN A 1079 -9.90 8.55 -4.43
CA GLN A 1079 -9.80 7.98 -5.78
C GLN A 1079 -9.22 8.94 -6.83
N SER A 1080 -9.01 10.22 -6.47
CA SER A 1080 -8.54 11.26 -7.39
C SER A 1080 -7.66 12.27 -6.64
N PRO A 1081 -6.70 12.91 -7.33
CA PRO A 1081 -5.73 13.81 -6.72
C PRO A 1081 -6.34 15.18 -6.43
N ARG A 1082 -7.10 15.28 -5.33
CA ARG A 1082 -7.78 16.51 -4.90
C ARG A 1082 -7.09 17.12 -3.69
N THR A 1083 -6.53 18.32 -3.85
CA THR A 1083 -5.84 19.05 -2.76
C THR A 1083 -6.68 20.18 -2.16
N ASP A 1084 -7.82 20.50 -2.76
CA ASP A 1084 -8.76 21.49 -2.25
C ASP A 1084 -9.81 20.78 -1.40
N ARG A 1085 -9.67 20.92 -0.07
CA ARG A 1085 -10.67 20.44 0.90
C ARG A 1085 -11.75 21.48 1.12
N GLU A 1086 -12.92 20.99 1.51
CA GLU A 1086 -13.96 21.84 2.07
C GLU A 1086 -13.48 22.39 3.42
N THR A 1087 -13.15 23.67 3.45
CA THR A 1087 -12.72 24.39 4.65
C THR A 1087 -13.73 25.45 5.07
N ASP A 1088 -14.86 25.56 4.37
CA ASP A 1088 -15.86 26.55 4.70
C ASP A 1088 -16.44 26.29 6.10
N PRO A 1089 -16.75 27.35 6.85
CA PRO A 1089 -17.40 27.22 8.14
C PRO A 1089 -18.74 26.49 7.99
N ASN A 1090 -18.91 25.41 8.75
CA ASN A 1090 -20.18 24.69 8.82
C ASN A 1090 -20.52 24.39 10.29
N VAL A 1091 -21.78 23.99 10.54
CA VAL A 1091 -22.28 23.74 11.90
C VAL A 1091 -21.69 22.47 12.54
N LEU A 1092 -21.17 21.53 11.75
CA LEU A 1092 -20.61 20.28 12.25
C LEU A 1092 -19.26 20.52 12.96
N GLN A 1093 -18.41 21.38 12.41
CA GLN A 1093 -17.07 21.68 12.96
C GLN A 1093 -17.10 22.12 14.45
N PRO A 1094 -17.83 23.18 14.84
CA PRO A 1094 -17.94 23.54 16.26
C PRO A 1094 -18.74 22.50 17.06
N GLY A 1095 -19.74 21.84 16.45
CA GLY A 1095 -20.52 20.80 17.12
C GLY A 1095 -19.67 19.61 17.56
N VAL A 1096 -18.74 19.17 16.71
CA VAL A 1096 -17.80 18.08 16.96
C VAL A 1096 -16.71 18.47 17.96
N LEU A 1097 -16.14 19.67 17.86
CA LEU A 1097 -15.20 20.16 18.89
C LEU A 1097 -15.86 20.31 20.26
N ALA A 1098 -17.14 20.66 20.31
CA ALA A 1098 -17.88 20.79 21.56
C ALA A 1098 -18.27 19.44 22.18
N ASN A 1099 -18.71 18.47 21.37
CA ASN A 1099 -19.46 17.31 21.88
C ASN A 1099 -18.91 15.93 21.46
N SER A 1100 -17.83 15.87 20.68
CA SER A 1100 -17.29 14.57 20.24
C SER A 1100 -16.70 13.77 21.41
N THR A 1101 -16.63 12.46 21.19
CA THR A 1101 -15.97 11.55 22.15
C THR A 1101 -14.49 11.92 22.31
N VAL A 1102 -13.81 12.35 21.24
CA VAL A 1102 -12.43 12.86 21.30
C VAL A 1102 -12.33 14.11 22.16
N SER A 1103 -13.26 15.08 22.03
CA SER A 1103 -13.25 16.28 22.87
C SER A 1103 -13.31 15.93 24.35
N VAL A 1104 -14.18 14.99 24.73
CA VAL A 1104 -14.26 14.47 26.11
C VAL A 1104 -12.94 13.83 26.54
N TRP A 1105 -12.31 13.05 25.66
CA TRP A 1105 -11.01 12.46 25.97
C TRP A 1105 -9.93 13.51 26.17
N ILE A 1106 -9.90 14.56 25.36
CA ILE A 1106 -8.83 15.56 25.35
C ILE A 1106 -8.97 16.55 26.50
N THR A 1107 -10.19 17.03 26.80
CA THR A 1107 -10.40 18.05 27.85
C THR A 1107 -10.37 17.49 29.26
N ARG A 1108 -10.62 16.19 29.43
CA ARG A 1108 -10.65 15.55 30.74
C ARG A 1108 -9.27 15.53 31.40
N ALA A 1109 -9.20 15.96 32.66
CA ALA A 1109 -8.07 15.72 33.55
C ALA A 1109 -8.10 14.25 34.01
N SER A 1110 -7.81 13.34 33.07
CA SER A 1110 -7.84 11.90 33.29
C SER A 1110 -6.67 11.44 34.16
N TYR A 1111 -6.83 10.29 34.80
CA TYR A 1111 -5.81 9.72 35.68
C TYR A 1111 -4.44 9.65 34.98
N GLN A 1112 -3.42 10.24 35.61
CA GLN A 1112 -2.05 10.34 35.09
C GLN A 1112 -1.89 11.13 33.78
N SER A 1113 -2.87 11.93 33.38
CA SER A 1113 -2.72 12.85 32.25
C SER A 1113 -1.89 14.09 32.61
N GLU A 1114 -1.28 14.69 31.60
CA GLU A 1114 -0.58 15.97 31.71
C GLU A 1114 -1.48 17.09 32.23
N LEU A 1115 -2.75 17.14 31.81
CA LEU A 1115 -3.73 18.11 32.33
C LEU A 1115 -3.97 17.92 33.84
N ALA A 1116 -4.06 16.67 34.31
CA ALA A 1116 -4.16 16.40 35.74
C ALA A 1116 -2.88 16.80 36.48
N ALA A 1117 -1.70 16.55 35.91
CA ALA A 1117 -0.42 16.97 36.47
C ALA A 1117 -0.34 18.49 36.61
N LEU A 1118 -0.68 19.25 35.55
CA LEU A 1118 -0.72 20.71 35.56
C LEU A 1118 -1.64 21.26 36.66
N ALA A 1119 -2.84 20.70 36.78
CA ALA A 1119 -3.78 21.08 37.82
C ALA A 1119 -3.21 20.80 39.22
N LEU A 1120 -2.59 19.63 39.42
CA LEU A 1120 -1.99 19.27 40.70
C LEU A 1120 -0.81 20.17 41.04
N GLU A 1121 0.07 20.47 40.09
CA GLU A 1121 1.35 21.14 40.32
C GLU A 1121 1.26 22.67 40.34
N ALA A 1122 0.25 23.26 39.70
CA ALA A 1122 0.10 24.72 39.62
C ALA A 1122 0.13 25.39 41.00
N SER A 1123 0.93 26.45 41.12
CA SER A 1123 1.06 27.25 42.34
C SER A 1123 -0.07 28.28 42.49
N SER A 1124 -0.66 28.71 41.37
CA SER A 1124 -1.79 29.63 41.34
C SER A 1124 -2.73 29.39 40.14
N PRO A 1125 -3.99 29.87 40.19
CA PRO A 1125 -4.89 29.87 39.04
C PRO A 1125 -4.31 30.60 37.82
N GLU A 1126 -3.61 31.71 38.03
CA GLU A 1126 -2.98 32.51 36.96
C GLU A 1126 -1.93 31.71 36.19
N GLN A 1127 -1.12 30.92 36.90
CA GLN A 1127 -0.14 30.04 36.27
C GLN A 1127 -0.84 29.00 35.40
N LEU A 1128 -1.92 28.41 35.90
CA LEU A 1128 -2.67 27.39 35.17
C LEU A 1128 -3.32 27.94 33.90
N VAL A 1129 -3.91 29.14 33.98
CA VAL A 1129 -4.48 29.83 32.81
C VAL A 1129 -3.38 30.14 31.78
N ASP A 1130 -2.23 30.67 32.23
CA ASP A 1130 -1.10 30.96 31.32
C ASP A 1130 -0.59 29.68 30.63
N SER A 1131 -0.45 28.57 31.35
CA SER A 1131 -0.01 27.29 30.79
C SER A 1131 -0.98 26.74 29.74
N ILE A 1132 -2.28 26.80 29.98
CA ILE A 1132 -3.28 26.34 29.00
C ILE A 1132 -3.28 27.23 27.74
N PHE A 1133 -3.22 28.56 27.89
CA PHE A 1133 -3.13 29.46 26.75
C PHE A 1133 -1.85 29.24 25.92
N LEU A 1134 -0.69 29.02 26.57
CA LEU A 1134 0.55 28.74 25.86
C LEU A 1134 0.51 27.41 25.11
N ARG A 1135 -0.10 26.38 25.68
CA ARG A 1135 -0.19 25.04 25.04
C ARG A 1135 -1.16 25.01 23.87
N PHE A 1136 -2.36 25.58 24.03
CA PHE A 1136 -3.42 25.48 23.02
C PHE A 1136 -3.40 26.62 22.00
N LEU A 1137 -3.03 27.83 22.42
CA LEU A 1137 -3.07 29.05 21.58
C LEU A 1137 -1.67 29.66 21.35
N THR A 1138 -0.60 29.11 21.95
CA THR A 1138 0.79 29.55 21.71
C THR A 1138 1.05 31.02 22.09
N ARG A 1139 0.24 31.59 22.98
CA ARG A 1139 0.37 32.95 23.48
C ARG A 1139 -0.03 33.04 24.94
N ARG A 1140 0.23 34.18 25.57
CA ARG A 1140 -0.35 34.51 26.89
C ARG A 1140 -1.78 35.04 26.71
N PRO A 1141 -2.68 34.81 27.68
CA PRO A 1141 -4.01 35.42 27.66
C PRO A 1141 -3.91 36.94 27.80
N THR A 1142 -4.83 37.67 27.20
CA THR A 1142 -5.03 39.10 27.53
C THR A 1142 -5.60 39.24 28.94
N ALA A 1143 -5.53 40.45 29.52
CA ALA A 1143 -6.08 40.69 30.86
C ALA A 1143 -7.60 40.41 30.93
N GLU A 1144 -8.34 40.75 29.86
CA GLU A 1144 -9.79 40.51 29.74
C GLU A 1144 -10.13 39.03 29.63
N GLU A 1145 -9.35 38.26 28.85
CA GLU A 1145 -9.52 36.80 28.75
C GLU A 1145 -9.14 36.09 30.05
N LYS A 1146 -8.09 36.56 30.74
CA LYS A 1146 -7.54 35.92 31.94
C LYS A 1146 -8.47 36.05 33.14
N ALA A 1147 -9.08 37.22 33.33
CA ALA A 1147 -9.87 37.55 34.52
C ALA A 1147 -11.00 36.54 34.84
N PRO A 1148 -11.91 36.18 33.91
CA PRO A 1148 -13.01 35.26 34.22
C PRO A 1148 -12.53 33.84 34.57
N PHE A 1149 -11.50 33.34 33.88
CA PHE A 1149 -10.96 31.99 34.14
C PHE A 1149 -10.23 31.92 35.47
N VAL A 1150 -9.43 32.95 35.81
CA VAL A 1150 -8.77 33.04 37.12
C VAL A 1150 -9.80 33.08 38.25
N ALA A 1151 -10.85 33.89 38.10
CA ALA A 1151 -11.91 33.98 39.11
C ALA A 1151 -12.60 32.63 39.33
N ALA A 1152 -12.97 31.93 38.26
CA ALA A 1152 -13.62 30.62 38.33
C ALA A 1152 -12.71 29.55 38.97
N LEU A 1153 -11.42 29.52 38.61
CA LEU A 1153 -10.47 28.53 39.11
C LEU A 1153 -10.00 28.82 40.55
N ALA A 1154 -10.05 30.07 41.00
CA ALA A 1154 -9.63 30.47 42.34
C ALA A 1154 -10.54 29.90 43.44
N GLU A 1155 -11.83 29.76 43.16
CA GLU A 1155 -12.78 29.13 44.08
C GLU A 1155 -12.41 27.65 44.29
N GLY A 1156 -11.99 27.29 45.51
CA GLY A 1156 -11.58 25.92 45.84
C GLY A 1156 -10.18 25.51 45.36
N PHE A 1157 -9.39 26.42 44.77
CA PHE A 1157 -8.04 26.10 44.26
C PHE A 1157 -7.12 25.47 45.32
N ALA A 1158 -7.12 26.00 46.54
CA ALA A 1158 -6.29 25.49 47.62
C ALA A 1158 -6.75 24.11 48.11
N GLN A 1159 -8.04 23.79 47.98
CA GLN A 1159 -8.66 22.54 48.41
C GLN A 1159 -8.83 21.54 47.26
N ARG A 1160 -8.37 21.86 46.04
CA ARG A 1160 -8.57 21.04 44.85
C ARG A 1160 -7.97 19.63 44.94
N ARG A 1161 -7.01 19.41 45.83
CA ARG A 1161 -6.32 18.13 45.99
C ARG A 1161 -7.05 17.26 47.01
N VAL A 1162 -7.36 16.04 46.63
CA VAL A 1162 -7.88 15.01 47.55
C VAL A 1162 -6.72 14.53 48.44
N PRO A 1163 -6.90 14.42 49.78
CA PRO A 1163 -5.86 13.89 50.65
C PRO A 1163 -5.41 12.48 50.22
N ASP A 1164 -4.11 12.20 50.22
CA ASP A 1164 -3.54 10.95 49.71
C ASP A 1164 -4.20 9.68 50.28
N ALA A 1165 -4.57 9.70 51.57
CA ALA A 1165 -5.26 8.60 52.24
C ALA A 1165 -6.68 8.29 51.70
N GLN A 1166 -7.29 9.22 50.96
CA GLN A 1166 -8.62 9.09 50.37
C GLN A 1166 -8.58 8.82 48.86
N VAL A 1167 -7.41 8.91 48.23
CA VAL A 1167 -7.23 8.68 46.80
C VAL A 1167 -7.43 7.19 46.50
N LYS A 1168 -8.46 6.88 45.71
CA LYS A 1168 -8.73 5.53 45.21
C LYS A 1168 -8.24 5.41 43.76
N VAL A 1169 -7.21 4.60 43.54
CA VAL A 1169 -6.68 4.35 42.20
C VAL A 1169 -7.75 3.65 41.35
N PRO A 1170 -8.12 4.20 40.17
CA PRO A 1170 -9.06 3.57 39.27
C PRO A 1170 -8.56 2.19 38.85
N GLN A 1171 -9.42 1.18 38.94
CA GLN A 1171 -9.09 -0.15 38.41
C GLN A 1171 -9.31 -0.16 36.90
N PRO A 1172 -8.39 -0.74 36.11
CA PRO A 1172 -8.60 -0.90 34.68
C PRO A 1172 -9.82 -1.78 34.42
N PRO A 1173 -10.62 -1.49 33.37
CA PRO A 1173 -11.76 -2.33 33.05
C PRO A 1173 -11.30 -3.72 32.60
N VAL A 1174 -12.11 -4.74 32.87
CA VAL A 1174 -11.85 -6.12 32.40
C VAL A 1174 -11.74 -6.10 30.88
N ALA A 1175 -10.61 -6.57 30.34
CA ALA A 1175 -10.37 -6.56 28.90
C ALA A 1175 -11.46 -7.33 28.14
N LEU A 1176 -11.82 -6.84 26.94
CA LEU A 1176 -12.80 -7.47 26.07
C LEU A 1176 -12.13 -8.52 25.19
N ALA A 1177 -12.83 -9.62 24.94
CA ALA A 1177 -12.35 -10.65 24.03
C ALA A 1177 -12.19 -10.08 22.61
N PRO A 1178 -11.08 -10.37 21.89
CA PRO A 1178 -10.88 -9.81 20.56
C PRO A 1178 -11.89 -10.30 19.54
N VAL A 1179 -12.48 -9.35 18.79
CA VAL A 1179 -13.29 -9.63 17.61
C VAL A 1179 -12.41 -9.42 16.38
N THR A 1180 -12.41 -10.41 15.49
CA THR A 1180 -11.52 -10.46 14.32
C THR A 1180 -12.28 -10.94 13.10
N TRP A 1181 -11.64 -10.91 11.93
CA TRP A 1181 -12.21 -11.50 10.73
C TRP A 1181 -12.60 -12.98 10.91
N SER A 1182 -11.97 -13.69 11.85
CA SER A 1182 -12.21 -15.12 12.06
C SER A 1182 -13.51 -15.45 12.80
N ASN A 1183 -14.06 -14.52 13.59
CA ASN A 1183 -15.23 -14.77 14.45
C ASN A 1183 -16.37 -13.72 14.30
N HIS A 1184 -16.26 -12.79 13.35
CA HIS A 1184 -17.20 -11.67 13.21
C HIS A 1184 -18.65 -12.04 12.84
N LEU A 1185 -18.94 -13.29 12.47
CA LEU A 1185 -20.31 -13.75 12.10
C LEU A 1185 -21.06 -14.43 13.26
N VAL A 1186 -20.53 -14.39 14.48
CA VAL A 1186 -21.21 -14.91 15.68
C VAL A 1186 -21.85 -13.78 16.49
N SER A 1187 -22.98 -14.05 17.15
CA SER A 1187 -23.76 -13.01 17.85
C SER A 1187 -22.99 -12.35 19.00
N GLU A 1188 -22.13 -13.09 19.69
CA GLU A 1188 -21.27 -12.58 20.78
C GLU A 1188 -20.35 -11.44 20.33
N ALA A 1189 -19.88 -11.47 19.07
CA ALA A 1189 -19.04 -10.43 18.50
C ALA A 1189 -19.71 -9.06 18.53
N ASN A 1190 -21.01 -8.99 18.22
CA ASN A 1190 -21.78 -7.74 18.28
C ASN A 1190 -21.89 -7.21 19.71
N SER A 1191 -22.16 -8.09 20.69
CA SER A 1191 -22.27 -7.70 22.09
C SER A 1191 -20.96 -7.11 22.62
N ILE A 1192 -19.83 -7.69 22.21
CA ILE A 1192 -18.50 -7.17 22.56
C ILE A 1192 -18.28 -5.79 21.96
N GLN A 1193 -18.63 -5.58 20.69
CA GLN A 1193 -18.43 -4.28 20.05
C GLN A 1193 -19.32 -3.18 20.62
N ILE A 1194 -20.56 -3.50 21.00
CA ILE A 1194 -21.44 -2.55 21.70
C ILE A 1194 -20.83 -2.13 23.04
N GLU A 1195 -20.26 -3.06 23.80
CA GLU A 1195 -19.58 -2.74 25.06
C GLU A 1195 -18.27 -1.97 24.82
N ALA A 1196 -17.52 -2.28 23.76
CA ALA A 1196 -16.33 -1.53 23.35
C ALA A 1196 -16.68 -0.07 23.00
N GLU A 1197 -17.75 0.14 22.23
CA GLU A 1197 -18.26 1.46 21.89
C GLU A 1197 -18.71 2.24 23.13
N LYS A 1198 -19.44 1.60 24.05
CA LYS A 1198 -19.84 2.21 25.31
C LYS A 1198 -18.62 2.66 26.13
N ARG A 1199 -17.57 1.83 26.22
CA ARG A 1199 -16.32 2.17 26.93
C ARG A 1199 -15.56 3.30 26.23
N SER A 1200 -15.54 3.31 24.89
CA SER A 1200 -14.96 4.39 24.08
C SER A 1200 -15.62 5.73 24.44
N ARG A 1201 -16.96 5.79 24.45
CA ARG A 1201 -17.74 6.99 24.82
C ARG A 1201 -17.55 7.41 26.28
N GLN A 1202 -17.37 6.47 27.21
CA GLN A 1202 -17.10 6.79 28.61
C GLN A 1202 -15.75 7.49 28.79
N GLY A 1203 -14.75 7.12 27.99
CA GLY A 1203 -13.40 7.69 28.01
C GLY A 1203 -12.56 7.25 29.21
N PRO A 1204 -11.31 7.74 29.32
CA PRO A 1204 -10.40 7.37 30.40
C PRO A 1204 -10.92 7.85 31.76
N PRO A 1205 -10.64 7.13 32.86
CA PRO A 1205 -11.10 7.53 34.20
C PRO A 1205 -10.52 8.89 34.59
N VAL A 1206 -11.29 9.65 35.35
CA VAL A 1206 -10.88 10.95 35.91
C VAL A 1206 -9.75 10.77 36.92
N ASP A 1207 -8.90 11.78 37.12
CA ASP A 1207 -7.84 11.68 38.13
C ASP A 1207 -8.42 11.76 39.55
N PRO A 1208 -8.30 10.70 40.38
CA PRO A 1208 -8.89 10.65 41.72
C PRO A 1208 -8.20 11.59 42.73
N ARG A 1209 -7.06 12.21 42.36
CA ARG A 1209 -6.34 13.16 43.21
C ARG A 1209 -6.96 14.55 43.17
N LEU A 1210 -7.88 14.82 42.25
CA LEU A 1210 -8.56 16.10 42.12
C LEU A 1210 -10.00 16.01 42.67
N VAL A 1211 -10.42 17.04 43.40
CA VAL A 1211 -11.80 17.16 43.89
C VAL A 1211 -12.75 17.33 42.69
N PRO A 1212 -13.81 16.50 42.55
CA PRO A 1212 -14.66 16.49 41.36
C PRO A 1212 -15.22 17.84 40.94
N ALA A 1213 -15.77 18.61 41.89
CA ALA A 1213 -16.38 19.91 41.61
C ALA A 1213 -15.37 20.94 41.05
N TRP A 1214 -14.14 20.98 41.58
CA TRP A 1214 -13.11 21.87 41.06
C TRP A 1214 -12.54 21.38 39.72
N ARG A 1215 -12.34 20.05 39.59
CA ARG A 1215 -11.89 19.42 38.35
C ARG A 1215 -12.82 19.74 37.18
N GLU A 1216 -14.13 19.67 37.38
CA GLU A 1216 -15.11 19.96 36.33
C GLU A 1216 -15.00 21.40 35.82
N VAL A 1217 -14.85 22.38 36.72
CA VAL A 1217 -14.59 23.78 36.32
C VAL A 1217 -13.29 23.93 35.54
N TYR A 1218 -12.24 23.18 35.93
CA TYR A 1218 -10.98 23.16 35.18
C TYR A 1218 -11.12 22.53 33.79
N GLU A 1219 -11.86 21.43 33.67
CA GLU A 1219 -12.14 20.78 32.38
C GLU A 1219 -12.99 21.68 31.48
N ASP A 1220 -13.97 22.41 32.04
CA ASP A 1220 -14.77 23.41 31.32
C ASP A 1220 -13.92 24.58 30.82
N PHE A 1221 -12.90 24.99 31.57
CA PHE A 1221 -11.92 25.98 31.12
C PHE A 1221 -11.13 25.46 29.90
N VAL A 1222 -10.57 24.26 29.98
CA VAL A 1222 -9.85 23.65 28.84
C VAL A 1222 -10.77 23.50 27.62
N TRP A 1223 -12.01 23.05 27.85
CA TRP A 1223 -13.06 22.96 26.84
C TRP A 1223 -13.36 24.31 26.19
N SER A 1224 -13.42 25.39 26.98
CA SER A 1224 -13.66 26.75 26.48
C SER A 1224 -12.53 27.22 25.56
N VAL A 1225 -11.28 26.90 25.90
CA VAL A 1225 -10.10 27.30 25.11
C VAL A 1225 -10.07 26.60 23.74
N ILE A 1226 -10.33 25.30 23.68
CA ILE A 1226 -10.35 24.56 22.40
C ILE A 1226 -11.52 24.97 21.49
N ASN A 1227 -12.59 25.52 22.06
CA ASN A 1227 -13.76 26.01 21.33
C ASN A 1227 -13.66 27.51 20.97
N THR A 1228 -12.54 28.17 21.29
CA THR A 1228 -12.29 29.51 20.76
C THR A 1228 -12.12 29.47 19.25
N ARG A 1229 -12.54 30.53 18.55
CA ARG A 1229 -12.31 30.65 17.11
C ARG A 1229 -10.83 30.46 16.78
N GLU A 1230 -9.94 31.08 17.56
CA GLU A 1230 -8.49 31.10 17.33
C GLU A 1230 -7.85 29.71 17.25
N PHE A 1231 -8.41 28.70 17.95
CA PHE A 1231 -7.85 27.36 17.95
C PHE A 1231 -7.73 26.77 16.54
N VAL A 1232 -8.74 26.98 15.69
CA VAL A 1232 -8.81 26.39 14.33
C VAL A 1232 -8.26 27.30 13.23
N TRP A 1233 -7.62 28.43 13.58
CA TRP A 1233 -6.99 29.33 12.62
C TRP A 1233 -5.48 29.33 12.73
N LEU A 1234 -4.85 29.49 11.58
CA LEU A 1234 -3.47 29.93 11.49
C LEU A 1234 -3.44 31.46 11.63
N PRO A 1235 -2.69 32.02 12.58
CA PRO A 1235 -2.63 33.47 12.79
C PRO A 1235 -1.90 34.18 11.65
#